data_AF-A0A1W9UX97-F1
#
_entry.id   AF-A0A1W9UX97-F1
#
_cell.length_a   1.000
_cell.length_b   1.000
_cell.length_c   1.000
_cell.angle_alpha   90.00
_cell.angle_beta   90.00
_cell.angle_gamma   90.00
#
_symmetry.space_group_name_H-M   'P 1'
#
loop_
_entity.id
_entity.type
_entity.pdbx_description
1 polymer ?
#
loop_
_entity_poly.entity_id
_entity_poly.type
_entity_poly.pdbx_seq_one_letter_code
_entity_poly.pdbx_strand_id
1 'polypeptide(L)'
;MKRKSIILTIIIFVLAVLLAGSRYLSPTPQTQALSDEVEPYLGPMMGDASPPSEPVKLVFIHHSCGDNWLDDDNGNLGDQLGANNYYVSDTYYDWGPDSIGSNTDIGHWWTWFRGTNSYTYTQALYDTTNKHASYTRPMAEPGGENKIIMFKSCYPNSELRGDPTEAPPPIDSNPLRGQGVGANHTVANAKGIYIDLLNYFESHQDKLFVVITAPPVQDSTWADNARDFNTWLVEEWLDGYSYSNVVVFDFYNVLTDPDNHHRFRDGSVEYINDQGGNTLYYHSGGDNHPTAAGNQKATGEFVPLLNYYYNRWKSGGACQALSGASITGPANGYTNTLYAFTAGYTPSDASTPITYTWTPSPTAGSGAVVSYTWATTGTKNITLTAENCGGSATQPHTITIKIKGHYNIYLPLILKNYAPPANGGLVQPSDLVYQGAFRLPGGDTPPLTFAYGGNAMTFNPNGDPGSTDGFPGSLFITGHDRMAYGELPNGSQVAEISIPAPVESGSLSELDQAEFLQEFHDVAAGYFTALEEIPRIGIEYLDAPATGPKIHLAWGQHFQDDITTTIASHAWFDPNLAAPNLQGTWFIGNQSLYNTNGYLFEIPTSWADEHAAGHYLGTGRYRDGGWGSMGPALFAYRPWIDISGTPAPSGTHLEETMLLLYESSENTENIERCLDGYQHPDEWEGGAWITTGSGKSAVLFAGTKGTGAKYWYGFTNPDGPEYPCVYQEDVEEYTVCRLADGTPCPAEDLLDEYLFLNPAGIEEDTLGTGVQRKYRIGAVAYDRNNDLLYVLELFADEAKPVVHVWKVQ
;
A
#
# COMPACT_ATOMS: atom_id res chain seq x y z
N MET A 1 46.43 4.04 -32.34
CA MET A 1 47.44 3.04 -32.75
C MET A 1 47.27 1.80 -31.86
N LYS A 2 47.65 0.58 -32.33
CA LYS A 2 47.56 -0.74 -31.64
C LYS A 2 47.99 -0.70 -30.14
N ARG A 3 47.57 -1.57 -29.19
CA ARG A 3 46.81 -2.85 -29.23
C ARG A 3 46.32 -3.30 -27.82
N LYS A 4 45.33 -4.21 -27.80
CA LYS A 4 44.89 -5.07 -26.67
C LYS A 4 45.97 -6.01 -26.11
N SER A 5 45.86 -6.37 -24.82
CA SER A 5 45.94 -7.73 -24.19
C SER A 5 45.98 -7.57 -22.65
N ILE A 6 45.01 -7.93 -21.81
CA ILE A 6 44.21 -9.16 -21.58
C ILE A 6 44.96 -10.30 -20.87
N ILE A 7 44.60 -10.47 -19.59
CA ILE A 7 44.40 -11.72 -18.80
C ILE A 7 45.43 -12.85 -18.98
N LEU A 8 46.33 -12.97 -17.99
CA LEU A 8 46.69 -14.26 -17.37
C LEU A 8 47.47 -14.02 -16.05
N THR A 9 46.90 -14.42 -14.89
CA THR A 9 47.54 -14.89 -13.63
C THR A 9 46.53 -14.78 -12.47
N ILE A 10 45.44 -15.57 -12.54
CA ILE A 10 44.61 -15.93 -11.37
C ILE A 10 44.46 -17.46 -11.37
N ILE A 11 45.59 -18.15 -11.19
CA ILE A 11 45.68 -19.56 -10.79
C ILE A 11 46.94 -19.63 -9.89
N ILE A 12 46.90 -20.45 -8.82
CA ILE A 12 47.92 -20.51 -7.74
C ILE A 12 47.77 -19.39 -6.68
N PHE A 13 46.69 -19.44 -5.90
CA PHE A 13 46.72 -19.09 -4.46
C PHE A 13 45.53 -19.65 -3.64
N VAL A 14 44.52 -20.24 -4.30
CA VAL A 14 43.30 -20.80 -3.67
C VAL A 14 43.49 -22.23 -3.09
N LEU A 15 44.71 -22.76 -3.02
CA LEU A 15 45.02 -24.14 -2.61
C LEU A 15 46.18 -24.20 -1.60
N ALA A 16 45.98 -23.60 -0.41
CA ALA A 16 46.96 -23.67 0.69
C ALA A 16 46.41 -23.57 2.13
N VAL A 17 45.14 -23.18 2.36
CA VAL A 17 44.61 -22.91 3.73
C VAL A 17 43.38 -23.76 4.08
N LEU A 18 43.25 -24.93 3.45
CA LEU A 18 42.37 -26.01 3.89
C LEU A 18 43.25 -27.22 4.25
N LEU A 19 43.55 -27.38 5.56
CA LEU A 19 43.84 -28.65 6.28
C LEU A 19 44.66 -28.44 7.58
N ALA A 20 44.04 -27.88 8.64
CA ALA A 20 44.33 -28.13 10.07
C ALA A 20 43.46 -27.19 10.92
N GLY A 21 42.76 -27.60 11.98
CA GLY A 21 42.48 -28.94 12.47
C GLY A 21 41.35 -28.87 13.53
N SER A 22 40.46 -29.86 13.56
CA SER A 22 39.29 -29.88 14.45
C SER A 22 39.67 -30.23 15.90
N ARG A 23 38.89 -29.75 16.91
CA ARG A 23 38.19 -30.61 17.92
C ARG A 23 37.55 -29.85 19.12
N TYR A 24 36.28 -30.21 19.40
CA TYR A 24 35.53 -30.21 20.69
C TYR A 24 35.55 -28.95 21.59
N LEU A 25 34.40 -28.38 22.00
CA LEU A 25 33.46 -28.97 22.97
C LEU A 25 32.10 -28.21 23.04
N SER A 26 31.03 -28.98 23.27
CA SER A 26 29.73 -28.63 23.89
C SER A 26 29.24 -29.92 24.60
N PRO A 27 28.41 -29.95 25.68
CA PRO A 27 27.34 -29.01 26.06
C PRO A 27 27.44 -28.53 27.55
N THR A 28 26.56 -27.71 28.15
CA THR A 28 25.19 -28.06 28.62
C THR A 28 24.52 -26.81 29.25
N PRO A 29 23.19 -26.61 29.18
CA PRO A 29 22.51 -25.47 29.83
C PRO A 29 22.19 -25.73 31.31
N GLN A 30 22.12 -24.67 32.12
CA GLN A 30 21.48 -24.70 33.44
C GLN A 30 20.41 -23.60 33.57
N THR A 31 19.17 -24.06 33.62
CA THR A 31 18.00 -23.52 34.33
C THR A 31 18.15 -22.22 35.12
N GLN A 32 17.23 -21.29 34.88
CA GLN A 32 16.39 -20.78 35.97
C GLN A 32 14.96 -20.52 35.48
N ALA A 33 13.98 -21.02 36.23
CA ALA A 33 12.57 -20.72 36.01
C ALA A 33 12.24 -19.40 36.71
N LEU A 34 11.48 -18.53 36.03
CA LEU A 34 10.69 -17.48 36.65
C LEU A 34 9.22 -17.78 36.34
N SER A 35 8.38 -17.54 37.34
CA SER A 35 7.00 -18.00 37.42
C SER A 35 6.05 -17.30 36.44
N ASP A 36 5.21 -18.09 35.78
CA ASP A 36 4.05 -17.60 35.04
C ASP A 36 3.02 -16.95 35.99
N GLU A 37 2.89 -15.62 35.93
CA GLU A 37 1.61 -14.90 36.06
C GLU A 37 1.67 -13.68 35.13
N VAL A 38 1.50 -13.92 33.82
CA VAL A 38 1.19 -12.89 32.83
C VAL A 38 -0.26 -13.11 32.42
N GLU A 39 -1.14 -12.15 32.68
CA GLU A 39 -2.51 -12.20 32.13
C GLU A 39 -2.41 -12.27 30.60
N PRO A 40 -3.19 -13.16 29.93
CA PRO A 40 -3.11 -13.30 28.49
C PRO A 40 -3.59 -12.01 27.83
N TYR A 41 -2.68 -11.32 27.16
CA TYR A 41 -2.99 -10.23 26.25
C TYR A 41 -3.90 -10.79 25.15
N LEU A 42 -5.20 -10.50 25.22
CA LEU A 42 -6.18 -10.91 24.22
C LEU A 42 -5.94 -10.09 22.94
N GLY A 43 -5.05 -10.60 22.10
CA GLY A 43 -5.00 -10.22 20.69
C GLY A 43 -6.31 -10.56 19.97
N PRO A 44 -6.51 -10.10 18.72
CA PRO A 44 -7.69 -10.47 17.94
C PRO A 44 -7.84 -11.99 17.90
N MET A 45 -9.02 -12.50 18.26
CA MET A 45 -9.27 -13.94 18.31
C MET A 45 -9.14 -14.53 16.91
N MET A 46 -8.11 -15.37 16.71
CA MET A 46 -7.98 -16.21 15.51
C MET A 46 -9.19 -17.14 15.41
N GLY A 47 -9.70 -17.34 14.19
CA GLY A 47 -10.79 -18.29 13.94
C GLY A 47 -10.40 -19.72 14.30
N ASP A 48 -11.37 -20.49 14.80
CA ASP A 48 -11.16 -21.89 15.20
C ASP A 48 -11.51 -22.85 14.06
N ALA A 49 -10.49 -23.38 13.38
CA ALA A 49 -10.61 -24.43 12.36
C ALA A 49 -10.29 -25.84 12.89
N SER A 50 -10.33 -26.05 14.22
CA SER A 50 -10.16 -27.39 14.80
C SER A 50 -11.31 -28.33 14.40
N PRO A 51 -11.05 -29.63 14.18
CA PRO A 51 -12.12 -30.56 13.84
C PRO A 51 -13.14 -30.70 14.98
N PRO A 52 -14.42 -31.01 14.69
CA PRO A 52 -15.41 -31.37 15.69
C PRO A 52 -14.86 -32.35 16.74
N SER A 53 -15.09 -32.08 18.02
CA SER A 53 -14.61 -32.94 19.11
C SER A 53 -15.31 -34.31 19.19
N GLU A 54 -16.48 -34.43 18.57
CA GLU A 54 -17.30 -35.64 18.49
C GLU A 54 -17.79 -35.86 17.05
N PRO A 55 -18.08 -37.09 16.60
CA PRO A 55 -18.50 -37.36 15.23
C PRO A 55 -19.80 -36.65 14.80
N VAL A 56 -19.76 -35.95 13.66
CA VAL A 56 -20.87 -35.17 13.10
C VAL A 56 -21.39 -35.80 11.82
N LYS A 57 -22.70 -36.10 11.74
CA LYS A 57 -23.30 -36.58 10.48
C LYS A 57 -23.42 -35.46 9.45
N LEU A 58 -22.89 -35.72 8.27
CA LEU A 58 -22.91 -34.83 7.10
C LEU A 58 -23.51 -35.60 5.92
N VAL A 59 -24.32 -34.94 5.09
CA VAL A 59 -24.75 -35.50 3.80
C VAL A 59 -24.39 -34.57 2.65
N PHE A 60 -23.85 -35.14 1.56
CA PHE A 60 -23.56 -34.43 0.32
C PHE A 60 -24.56 -34.80 -0.78
N ILE A 61 -25.38 -33.84 -1.20
CA ILE A 61 -26.24 -33.97 -2.38
C ILE A 61 -25.43 -33.66 -3.64
N HIS A 62 -25.16 -34.67 -4.45
CA HIS A 62 -24.36 -34.51 -5.66
C HIS A 62 -24.72 -35.51 -6.76
N HIS A 63 -24.10 -35.30 -7.92
CA HIS A 63 -23.86 -36.30 -8.95
C HIS A 63 -22.52 -35.99 -9.66
N SER A 64 -22.06 -36.89 -10.54
CA SER A 64 -20.92 -36.68 -11.45
C SER A 64 -19.67 -36.18 -10.70
N CYS A 65 -19.23 -34.92 -10.85
CA CYS A 65 -18.02 -34.41 -10.20
C CYS A 65 -17.95 -34.56 -8.67
N GLY A 66 -19.07 -34.83 -7.98
CA GLY A 66 -19.08 -35.03 -6.52
C GLY A 66 -18.63 -36.43 -6.12
N ASP A 67 -18.91 -37.42 -6.98
CA ASP A 67 -18.44 -38.80 -6.87
C ASP A 67 -16.92 -38.80 -6.96
N ASN A 68 -16.39 -38.20 -8.04
CA ASN A 68 -14.97 -37.95 -8.24
C ASN A 68 -14.30 -37.15 -7.10
N TRP A 69 -15.02 -36.22 -6.45
CA TRP A 69 -14.44 -35.44 -5.36
C TRP A 69 -14.38 -36.25 -4.05
N LEU A 70 -15.41 -37.05 -3.77
CA LEU A 70 -15.47 -37.95 -2.61
C LEU A 70 -14.50 -39.13 -2.70
N ASP A 71 -14.37 -39.75 -3.88
CA ASP A 71 -13.58 -40.97 -4.11
C ASP A 71 -12.11 -40.86 -3.67
N ASP A 72 -11.65 -41.87 -2.91
CA ASP A 72 -10.29 -41.96 -2.36
C ASP A 72 -9.20 -41.94 -3.48
N ASP A 73 -9.47 -42.60 -4.60
CA ASP A 73 -8.58 -42.68 -5.77
C ASP A 73 -8.56 -41.38 -6.62
N ASN A 74 -9.34 -40.35 -6.25
CA ASN A 74 -9.49 -39.11 -7.01
C ASN A 74 -9.39 -37.89 -6.08
N GLY A 75 -10.49 -37.29 -5.64
CA GLY A 75 -10.48 -36.09 -4.81
C GLY A 75 -10.19 -36.32 -3.32
N ASN A 76 -10.35 -37.56 -2.83
CA ASN A 76 -10.07 -37.97 -1.45
C ASN A 76 -10.85 -37.19 -0.37
N LEU A 77 -11.96 -36.54 -0.73
CA LEU A 77 -12.72 -35.71 0.20
C LEU A 77 -13.38 -36.54 1.30
N GLY A 78 -13.92 -37.73 0.97
CA GLY A 78 -14.61 -38.56 1.95
C GLY A 78 -13.69 -38.99 3.11
N ASP A 79 -12.48 -39.41 2.78
CA ASP A 79 -11.44 -39.77 3.75
C ASP A 79 -10.95 -38.58 4.57
N GLN A 80 -10.71 -37.41 3.96
CA GLN A 80 -10.29 -36.22 4.71
C GLN A 80 -11.38 -35.69 5.64
N LEU A 81 -12.65 -35.73 5.23
CA LEU A 81 -13.79 -35.44 6.10
C LEU A 81 -13.91 -36.47 7.24
N GLY A 82 -13.72 -37.76 6.95
CA GLY A 82 -13.66 -38.83 7.96
C GLY A 82 -12.54 -38.61 8.99
N ALA A 83 -11.36 -38.18 8.56
CA ALA A 83 -10.25 -37.82 9.43
C ALA A 83 -10.53 -36.58 10.31
N ASN A 84 -11.50 -35.75 9.92
CA ASN A 84 -11.95 -34.55 10.63
C ASN A 84 -13.29 -34.78 11.38
N ASN A 85 -13.55 -36.01 11.82
CA ASN A 85 -14.75 -36.38 12.58
C ASN A 85 -16.11 -36.18 11.86
N TYR A 86 -16.15 -36.05 10.54
CA TYR A 86 -17.43 -36.06 9.80
C TYR A 86 -17.81 -37.49 9.37
N TYR A 87 -18.98 -37.95 9.81
CA TYR A 87 -19.62 -39.14 9.26
C TYR A 87 -20.32 -38.76 7.95
N VAL A 88 -19.57 -38.83 6.84
CA VAL A 88 -20.04 -38.47 5.50
C VAL A 88 -21.04 -39.50 4.97
N SER A 89 -22.20 -39.03 4.55
CA SER A 89 -23.17 -39.73 3.69
C SER A 89 -23.33 -38.98 2.38
N ASP A 90 -23.84 -39.62 1.34
CA ASP A 90 -24.01 -38.97 0.05
C ASP A 90 -25.21 -39.51 -0.75
N THR A 91 -25.75 -38.68 -1.62
CA THR A 91 -26.78 -39.05 -2.61
C THR A 91 -26.15 -39.15 -4.00
N TYR A 92 -26.83 -39.81 -4.93
CA TYR A 92 -26.42 -39.88 -6.32
C TYR A 92 -27.65 -39.95 -7.25
N TYR A 93 -27.46 -40.20 -8.54
CA TYR A 93 -28.56 -40.49 -9.47
C TYR A 93 -29.54 -41.53 -8.92
N ASP A 94 -30.81 -41.29 -9.18
CA ASP A 94 -31.98 -42.10 -8.81
C ASP A 94 -32.18 -42.32 -7.29
N TRP A 95 -31.38 -41.67 -6.45
CA TRP A 95 -31.49 -41.76 -5.00
C TRP A 95 -32.77 -41.08 -4.48
N GLY A 96 -33.37 -41.67 -3.44
CA GLY A 96 -34.45 -41.06 -2.66
C GLY A 96 -35.86 -41.15 -3.29
N PRO A 97 -36.88 -40.56 -2.63
CA PRO A 97 -38.24 -40.53 -3.13
C PRO A 97 -38.32 -39.83 -4.50
N ASP A 98 -39.19 -40.31 -5.38
CA ASP A 98 -39.37 -39.80 -6.75
C ASP A 98 -38.07 -39.67 -7.59
N SER A 99 -37.02 -40.44 -7.24
CA SER A 99 -35.68 -40.36 -7.86
C SER A 99 -35.05 -38.95 -7.76
N ILE A 100 -35.36 -38.20 -6.70
CA ILE A 100 -34.95 -36.80 -6.50
C ILE A 100 -33.43 -36.56 -6.59
N GLY A 101 -32.61 -37.56 -6.29
CA GLY A 101 -31.15 -37.54 -6.48
C GLY A 101 -30.69 -37.24 -7.91
N SER A 102 -31.53 -37.49 -8.92
CA SER A 102 -31.26 -37.12 -10.31
C SER A 102 -31.49 -35.62 -10.62
N ASN A 103 -32.09 -34.87 -9.70
CA ASN A 103 -32.48 -33.46 -9.90
C ASN A 103 -31.60 -32.52 -9.06
N THR A 104 -30.42 -32.15 -9.58
CA THR A 104 -29.39 -31.40 -8.82
C THR A 104 -28.77 -30.25 -9.64
N ASP A 105 -29.52 -29.75 -10.62
CA ASP A 105 -29.23 -28.48 -11.29
C ASP A 105 -29.75 -27.31 -10.45
N ILE A 106 -29.31 -26.08 -10.73
CA ILE A 106 -29.65 -24.90 -9.90
C ILE A 106 -31.17 -24.74 -9.72
N GLY A 107 -31.95 -24.89 -10.79
CA GLY A 107 -33.41 -24.83 -10.72
C GLY A 107 -34.04 -25.93 -9.86
N HIS A 108 -33.40 -27.09 -9.75
CA HIS A 108 -33.88 -28.21 -8.95
C HIS A 108 -33.66 -28.05 -7.44
N TRP A 109 -32.79 -27.14 -6.97
CA TRP A 109 -32.71 -26.84 -5.53
C TRP A 109 -34.02 -26.32 -4.96
N TRP A 110 -34.80 -25.61 -5.76
CA TRP A 110 -36.16 -25.28 -5.40
C TRP A 110 -37.01 -26.54 -5.19
N THR A 111 -36.92 -27.54 -6.07
CA THR A 111 -37.65 -28.82 -5.93
C THR A 111 -37.28 -29.55 -4.63
N TRP A 112 -35.99 -29.54 -4.24
CA TRP A 112 -35.51 -30.13 -2.99
C TRP A 112 -36.06 -29.42 -1.76
N PHE A 113 -35.91 -28.10 -1.67
CA PHE A 113 -36.08 -27.36 -0.40
C PHE A 113 -37.38 -26.56 -0.31
N ARG A 114 -38.00 -26.17 -1.44
CA ARG A 114 -39.17 -25.27 -1.46
C ARG A 114 -40.37 -25.79 -2.25
N GLY A 115 -40.20 -26.87 -3.02
CA GLY A 115 -41.25 -27.51 -3.82
C GLY A 115 -42.27 -28.30 -2.99
N THR A 116 -43.38 -28.67 -3.62
CA THR A 116 -44.54 -29.33 -2.97
C THR A 116 -44.18 -30.59 -2.16
N ASN A 117 -43.18 -31.35 -2.63
CA ASN A 117 -42.72 -32.59 -2.00
C ASN A 117 -41.47 -32.39 -1.11
N SER A 118 -40.99 -31.15 -0.91
CA SER A 118 -39.74 -30.82 -0.20
C SER A 118 -39.59 -31.58 1.11
N TYR A 119 -40.61 -31.55 1.98
CA TYR A 119 -40.61 -32.26 3.27
C TYR A 119 -40.28 -33.78 3.13
N THR A 120 -40.81 -34.44 2.10
CA THR A 120 -40.55 -35.86 1.84
C THR A 120 -39.10 -36.10 1.44
N TYR A 121 -38.53 -35.21 0.61
CA TYR A 121 -37.15 -35.31 0.15
C TYR A 121 -36.15 -34.95 1.26
N THR A 122 -36.41 -33.89 2.03
CA THR A 122 -35.52 -33.41 3.08
C THR A 122 -35.55 -34.31 4.32
N GLN A 123 -36.70 -34.91 4.68
CA GLN A 123 -36.73 -35.94 5.73
C GLN A 123 -35.88 -37.16 5.34
N ALA A 124 -36.05 -37.68 4.12
CA ALA A 124 -35.24 -38.80 3.62
C ALA A 124 -33.74 -38.47 3.57
N LEU A 125 -33.39 -37.21 3.27
CA LEU A 125 -32.03 -36.70 3.27
C LEU A 125 -31.44 -36.59 4.68
N TYR A 126 -32.22 -36.11 5.65
CA TYR A 126 -31.79 -35.98 7.03
C TYR A 126 -31.59 -37.34 7.70
N ASP A 127 -32.41 -38.34 7.37
CA ASP A 127 -32.29 -39.69 7.92
C ASP A 127 -31.22 -40.56 7.23
N THR A 128 -30.68 -40.15 6.08
CA THR A 128 -29.83 -41.04 5.28
C THR A 128 -28.47 -41.36 5.92
N THR A 129 -28.04 -42.60 5.71
CA THR A 129 -26.65 -43.06 5.95
C THR A 129 -26.03 -43.61 4.66
N ASN A 130 -26.64 -43.33 3.50
CA ASN A 130 -26.24 -43.87 2.20
C ASN A 130 -24.76 -43.59 1.90
N LYS A 131 -24.11 -44.53 1.22
CA LYS A 131 -22.75 -44.40 0.70
C LYS A 131 -22.78 -44.77 -0.78
N HIS A 132 -22.65 -43.80 -1.68
CA HIS A 132 -22.50 -44.08 -3.11
C HIS A 132 -21.02 -44.11 -3.49
N ALA A 133 -20.32 -42.99 -3.32
CA ALA A 133 -18.91 -42.87 -3.67
C ALA A 133 -18.02 -43.83 -2.85
N SER A 134 -16.86 -44.15 -3.41
CA SER A 134 -15.87 -45.08 -2.85
C SER A 134 -14.91 -44.37 -1.90
N TYR A 135 -15.40 -44.05 -0.70
CA TYR A 135 -14.61 -43.48 0.40
C TYR A 135 -14.65 -44.29 1.70
N THR A 136 -13.67 -44.12 2.58
CA THR A 136 -13.62 -44.78 3.89
C THR A 136 -14.37 -43.98 4.97
N ARG A 137 -15.05 -44.69 5.88
CA ARG A 137 -15.63 -44.11 7.10
C ARG A 137 -14.83 -44.65 8.31
N PRO A 138 -13.93 -43.86 8.93
CA PRO A 138 -13.06 -44.36 10.00
C PRO A 138 -13.78 -44.53 11.35
N MET A 139 -15.03 -44.09 11.49
CA MET A 139 -15.85 -44.21 12.69
C MET A 139 -17.15 -45.00 12.46
N ALA A 140 -17.74 -45.49 13.56
CA ALA A 140 -19.09 -46.04 13.55
C ALA A 140 -20.14 -44.94 13.31
N GLU A 141 -21.36 -45.32 12.90
CA GLU A 141 -22.47 -44.38 12.74
C GLU A 141 -22.87 -43.81 14.11
N PRO A 142 -22.83 -42.47 14.32
CA PRO A 142 -23.09 -41.88 15.63
C PRO A 142 -24.60 -41.75 15.95
N GLY A 143 -25.47 -42.15 15.03
CA GLY A 143 -26.93 -42.04 15.15
C GLY A 143 -27.46 -40.63 14.90
N GLY A 144 -28.79 -40.50 14.89
CA GLY A 144 -29.48 -39.24 14.63
C GLY A 144 -29.45 -38.82 13.16
N GLU A 145 -29.88 -37.59 12.89
CA GLU A 145 -29.96 -37.02 11.55
C GLU A 145 -28.63 -36.42 11.07
N ASN A 146 -28.47 -36.29 9.76
CA ASN A 146 -27.48 -35.39 9.17
C ASN A 146 -27.70 -33.95 9.66
N LYS A 147 -26.61 -33.32 10.10
CA LYS A 147 -26.55 -31.97 10.67
C LYS A 147 -25.80 -30.98 9.80
N ILE A 148 -24.97 -31.45 8.87
CA ILE A 148 -24.40 -30.65 7.78
C ILE A 148 -24.96 -31.16 6.46
N ILE A 149 -25.48 -30.24 5.64
CA ILE A 149 -26.12 -30.50 4.36
C ILE A 149 -25.31 -29.80 3.27
N MET A 150 -24.35 -30.51 2.68
CA MET A 150 -23.65 -30.05 1.49
C MET A 150 -24.52 -30.31 0.26
N PHE A 151 -24.56 -29.39 -0.70
CA PHE A 151 -25.17 -29.65 -1.99
C PHE A 151 -24.45 -28.93 -3.12
N LYS A 152 -24.42 -29.55 -4.31
CA LYS A 152 -23.75 -29.00 -5.48
C LYS A 152 -24.42 -29.35 -6.79
N SER A 153 -24.28 -28.45 -7.76
CA SER A 153 -24.58 -28.75 -9.16
C SER A 153 -23.35 -29.27 -9.92
N CYS A 154 -23.54 -29.76 -11.14
CA CYS A 154 -22.42 -30.19 -12.00
C CYS A 154 -22.06 -29.12 -13.04
N TYR A 155 -20.91 -29.27 -13.71
CA TYR A 155 -20.32 -28.29 -14.63
C TYR A 155 -21.26 -27.68 -15.69
N PRO A 156 -22.31 -28.35 -16.21
CA PRO A 156 -23.23 -27.69 -17.15
C PRO A 156 -23.97 -26.50 -16.54
N ASN A 157 -24.06 -26.43 -15.20
CA ASN A 157 -24.67 -25.31 -14.50
C ASN A 157 -23.78 -24.06 -14.49
N SER A 158 -22.52 -24.17 -14.91
CA SER A 158 -21.61 -23.05 -15.15
C SER A 158 -21.80 -22.41 -16.54
N GLU A 159 -22.70 -22.92 -17.39
CA GLU A 159 -23.08 -22.26 -18.66
C GLU A 159 -24.17 -21.19 -18.44
N LEU A 160 -23.92 -20.26 -17.52
CA LEU A 160 -24.89 -19.24 -17.09
C LEU A 160 -25.05 -18.11 -18.12
N ARG A 161 -26.24 -18.02 -18.72
CA ARG A 161 -26.53 -17.09 -19.83
C ARG A 161 -27.14 -15.79 -19.34
N GLY A 162 -27.46 -14.91 -20.30
CA GLY A 162 -28.17 -13.66 -20.05
C GLY A 162 -27.26 -12.55 -19.51
N ASP A 163 -27.89 -11.47 -19.09
CA ASP A 163 -27.21 -10.29 -18.53
C ASP A 163 -27.02 -10.49 -17.00
N PRO A 164 -25.80 -10.44 -16.47
CA PRO A 164 -25.56 -10.62 -15.03
C PRO A 164 -26.14 -9.48 -14.17
N THR A 165 -26.49 -8.34 -14.78
CA THR A 165 -27.14 -7.19 -14.13
C THR A 165 -28.67 -7.25 -14.15
N GLU A 166 -29.27 -8.22 -14.85
CA GLU A 166 -30.73 -8.39 -14.87
C GLU A 166 -31.25 -8.76 -13.47
N ALA A 167 -32.30 -8.06 -13.02
CA ALA A 167 -32.88 -8.25 -11.69
C ALA A 167 -33.46 -9.67 -11.53
N PRO A 168 -33.14 -10.39 -10.43
CA PRO A 168 -33.69 -11.72 -10.20
C PRO A 168 -35.23 -11.72 -10.16
N PRO A 169 -35.92 -12.57 -10.95
CA PRO A 169 -37.38 -12.60 -10.94
C PRO A 169 -37.90 -13.21 -9.63
N PRO A 170 -39.06 -12.73 -9.12
CA PRO A 170 -39.76 -13.40 -8.02
C PRO A 170 -39.98 -14.89 -8.33
N ILE A 171 -39.84 -15.75 -7.32
CA ILE A 171 -39.82 -17.21 -7.51
C ILE A 171 -41.04 -17.76 -8.26
N ASP A 172 -42.22 -17.19 -8.08
CA ASP A 172 -43.44 -17.61 -8.79
C ASP A 172 -43.44 -17.31 -10.29
N SER A 173 -42.64 -16.34 -10.71
CA SER A 173 -42.39 -15.98 -12.11
C SER A 173 -41.07 -16.52 -12.67
N ASN A 174 -40.21 -17.12 -11.84
CA ASN A 174 -38.89 -17.59 -12.25
C ASN A 174 -39.00 -18.86 -13.14
N PRO A 175 -38.60 -18.79 -14.43
CA PRO A 175 -38.80 -19.89 -15.37
C PRO A 175 -37.74 -21.01 -15.25
N LEU A 176 -36.73 -20.85 -14.39
CA LEU A 176 -35.78 -21.91 -14.02
C LEU A 176 -36.30 -22.78 -12.85
N ARG A 177 -37.38 -22.36 -12.16
CA ARG A 177 -37.93 -23.05 -10.99
C ARG A 177 -38.27 -24.51 -11.28
N GLY A 178 -37.57 -25.43 -10.60
CA GLY A 178 -37.73 -26.86 -10.77
C GLY A 178 -37.34 -27.39 -12.16
N GLN A 179 -36.51 -26.66 -12.90
CA GLN A 179 -35.98 -27.07 -14.21
C GLN A 179 -34.48 -27.38 -14.12
N GLY A 180 -34.00 -28.21 -15.06
CA GLY A 180 -32.58 -28.41 -15.30
C GLY A 180 -31.94 -27.35 -16.19
N VAL A 181 -30.66 -27.52 -16.49
CA VAL A 181 -29.92 -26.63 -17.41
C VAL A 181 -30.59 -26.60 -18.79
N GLY A 182 -30.79 -25.39 -19.33
CA GLY A 182 -31.52 -25.17 -20.58
C GLY A 182 -31.65 -23.70 -20.94
N ALA A 183 -32.65 -23.35 -21.77
CA ALA A 183 -32.83 -21.99 -22.28
C ALA A 183 -33.06 -20.92 -21.19
N ASN A 184 -33.60 -21.33 -20.03
CA ASN A 184 -33.88 -20.45 -18.89
C ASN A 184 -32.71 -20.37 -17.88
N HIS A 185 -31.58 -21.03 -18.15
CA HIS A 185 -30.42 -21.06 -17.26
C HIS A 185 -29.60 -19.78 -17.38
N THR A 186 -30.13 -18.69 -16.80
CA THR A 186 -29.51 -17.36 -16.78
C THR A 186 -29.05 -16.96 -15.38
N VAL A 187 -28.12 -16.01 -15.30
CA VAL A 187 -27.63 -15.46 -14.01
C VAL A 187 -28.79 -14.95 -13.15
N ALA A 188 -29.67 -14.09 -13.68
CA ALA A 188 -30.82 -13.57 -12.95
C ALA A 188 -31.76 -14.67 -12.42
N ASN A 189 -32.07 -15.67 -13.26
CA ASN A 189 -32.92 -16.79 -12.84
C ASN A 189 -32.24 -17.65 -11.77
N ALA A 190 -30.94 -17.90 -11.88
CA ALA A 190 -30.15 -18.64 -10.89
C ALA A 190 -30.12 -17.91 -9.54
N LYS A 191 -29.81 -16.60 -9.53
CA LYS A 191 -29.87 -15.75 -8.33
C LYS A 191 -31.26 -15.83 -7.67
N GLY A 192 -32.33 -15.79 -8.47
CA GLY A 192 -33.71 -15.90 -7.98
C GLY A 192 -34.08 -17.24 -7.35
N ILE A 193 -33.41 -18.35 -7.69
CA ILE A 193 -33.56 -19.62 -6.96
C ILE A 193 -32.87 -19.51 -5.60
N TYR A 194 -31.59 -19.12 -5.56
CA TYR A 194 -30.82 -19.07 -4.32
C TYR A 194 -31.41 -18.10 -3.29
N ILE A 195 -31.90 -16.92 -3.71
CA ILE A 195 -32.64 -15.99 -2.84
C ILE A 195 -33.87 -16.67 -2.20
N ASP A 196 -34.62 -17.46 -2.96
CA ASP A 196 -35.78 -18.18 -2.43
C ASP A 196 -35.39 -19.29 -1.44
N LEU A 197 -34.23 -19.95 -1.61
CA LEU A 197 -33.77 -21.00 -0.70
C LEU A 197 -33.57 -20.51 0.74
N LEU A 198 -33.20 -19.24 0.95
CA LEU A 198 -32.96 -18.66 2.27
C LEU A 198 -34.14 -18.84 3.23
N ASN A 199 -35.39 -18.72 2.75
CA ASN A 199 -36.60 -18.94 3.57
C ASN A 199 -36.70 -20.39 4.10
N TYR A 200 -36.13 -21.38 3.40
CA TYR A 200 -36.04 -22.74 3.92
C TYR A 200 -34.96 -22.82 5.00
N PHE A 201 -33.77 -22.29 4.72
CA PHE A 201 -32.63 -22.38 5.64
C PHE A 201 -32.87 -21.64 6.96
N GLU A 202 -33.59 -20.50 6.93
CA GLU A 202 -34.01 -19.74 8.12
C GLU A 202 -34.86 -20.60 9.08
N SER A 203 -35.71 -21.47 8.55
CA SER A 203 -36.56 -22.35 9.36
C SER A 203 -35.85 -23.63 9.85
N HIS A 204 -34.59 -23.86 9.45
CA HIS A 204 -33.81 -25.08 9.73
C HIS A 204 -32.43 -24.76 10.34
N GLN A 205 -32.39 -23.85 11.31
CA GLN A 205 -31.17 -23.44 12.04
C GLN A 205 -30.44 -24.58 12.77
N ASP A 206 -31.11 -25.71 13.00
CA ASP A 206 -30.51 -26.94 13.55
C ASP A 206 -29.66 -27.72 12.53
N LYS A 207 -29.58 -27.23 11.29
CA LYS A 207 -28.72 -27.73 10.20
C LYS A 207 -27.79 -26.62 9.70
N LEU A 208 -26.54 -26.97 9.38
CA LEU A 208 -25.64 -26.15 8.57
C LEU A 208 -25.78 -26.52 7.10
N PHE A 209 -26.19 -25.59 6.25
CA PHE A 209 -26.25 -25.73 4.80
C PHE A 209 -24.97 -25.21 4.16
N VAL A 210 -24.36 -26.01 3.28
CA VAL A 210 -23.10 -25.69 2.63
C VAL A 210 -23.30 -25.77 1.11
N VAL A 211 -23.32 -24.61 0.46
CA VAL A 211 -23.37 -24.52 -1.01
C VAL A 211 -21.97 -24.73 -1.54
N ILE A 212 -21.81 -25.71 -2.42
CA ILE A 212 -20.59 -25.89 -3.21
C ILE A 212 -20.93 -25.41 -4.62
N THR A 213 -20.19 -24.40 -5.12
CA THR A 213 -20.44 -23.86 -6.47
C THR A 213 -20.21 -24.92 -7.55
N ALA A 214 -20.84 -24.76 -8.71
CA ALA A 214 -20.66 -25.70 -9.81
C ALA A 214 -19.21 -25.59 -10.35
N PRO A 215 -18.52 -26.70 -10.67
CA PRO A 215 -17.15 -26.62 -11.21
C PRO A 215 -17.12 -25.91 -12.58
N PRO A 216 -15.99 -25.31 -12.97
CA PRO A 216 -15.88 -24.56 -14.20
C PRO A 216 -15.86 -25.49 -15.43
N VAL A 217 -16.05 -24.90 -16.61
CA VAL A 217 -15.98 -25.59 -17.91
C VAL A 217 -14.78 -25.11 -18.73
N GLN A 218 -14.35 -25.89 -19.74
CA GLN A 218 -13.30 -25.48 -20.68
C GLN A 218 -13.78 -24.43 -21.70
N ASP A 219 -15.09 -24.34 -21.97
CA ASP A 219 -15.68 -23.36 -22.89
C ASP A 219 -15.79 -21.98 -22.22
N SER A 220 -15.14 -20.97 -22.78
CA SER A 220 -15.12 -19.62 -22.22
C SER A 220 -16.38 -18.80 -22.48
N THR A 221 -17.33 -19.27 -23.30
CA THR A 221 -18.47 -18.47 -23.81
C THR A 221 -19.33 -17.83 -22.69
N TRP A 222 -19.43 -18.47 -21.52
CA TRP A 222 -20.19 -17.97 -20.37
C TRP A 222 -19.36 -17.93 -19.08
N ALA A 223 -18.04 -18.00 -19.20
CA ALA A 223 -17.13 -18.13 -18.05
C ALA A 223 -17.14 -16.88 -17.15
N ASP A 224 -17.29 -15.69 -17.72
CA ASP A 224 -17.36 -14.43 -16.95
C ASP A 224 -18.69 -14.35 -16.17
N ASN A 225 -19.82 -14.67 -16.81
CA ASN A 225 -21.11 -14.78 -16.12
C ASN A 225 -21.10 -15.79 -14.97
N ALA A 226 -20.36 -16.89 -15.11
CA ALA A 226 -20.22 -17.90 -14.07
C ALA A 226 -19.28 -17.46 -12.95
N ARG A 227 -18.20 -16.72 -13.26
CA ARG A 227 -17.38 -16.02 -12.26
C ARG A 227 -18.26 -15.07 -11.44
N ASP A 228 -18.95 -14.13 -12.09
CA ASP A 228 -19.78 -13.10 -11.46
C ASP A 228 -20.86 -13.72 -10.56
N PHE A 229 -21.49 -14.80 -11.02
CA PHE A 229 -22.51 -15.50 -10.23
C PHE A 229 -21.95 -16.21 -8.99
N ASN A 230 -20.76 -16.81 -9.09
CA ASN A 230 -20.13 -17.50 -7.97
C ASN A 230 -19.54 -16.52 -6.95
N THR A 231 -18.91 -15.43 -7.41
CA THR A 231 -18.51 -14.31 -6.53
C THR A 231 -19.74 -13.73 -5.81
N TRP A 232 -20.85 -13.51 -6.52
CA TRP A 232 -22.12 -13.07 -5.90
C TRP A 232 -22.62 -14.04 -4.82
N LEU A 233 -22.49 -15.36 -5.01
CA LEU A 233 -22.86 -16.34 -3.97
C LEU A 233 -22.00 -16.22 -2.72
N VAL A 234 -20.71 -15.89 -2.85
CA VAL A 234 -19.75 -15.75 -1.74
C VAL A 234 -19.91 -14.42 -1.01
N GLU A 235 -20.00 -13.31 -1.76
CA GLU A 235 -19.86 -11.96 -1.22
C GLU A 235 -21.20 -11.25 -0.96
N GLU A 236 -22.25 -11.52 -1.73
CA GLU A 236 -23.51 -10.75 -1.71
C GLU A 236 -24.76 -11.56 -1.33
N TRP A 237 -24.86 -12.85 -1.68
CA TRP A 237 -26.11 -13.61 -1.55
C TRP A 237 -26.63 -13.72 -0.11
N LEU A 238 -25.71 -13.74 0.86
CA LEU A 238 -26.04 -13.84 2.28
C LEU A 238 -26.16 -12.48 3.00
N ASP A 239 -26.11 -11.36 2.27
CA ASP A 239 -26.37 -10.04 2.85
C ASP A 239 -27.81 -9.98 3.42
N GLY A 240 -27.92 -9.50 4.67
CA GLY A 240 -29.17 -9.51 5.43
C GLY A 240 -29.65 -10.89 5.91
N TYR A 241 -28.98 -12.00 5.57
CA TYR A 241 -29.37 -13.32 6.07
C TYR A 241 -29.02 -13.48 7.56
N SER A 242 -30.05 -13.70 8.38
CA SER A 242 -29.95 -13.52 9.83
C SER A 242 -29.43 -14.73 10.62
N TYR A 243 -28.73 -15.68 10.00
CA TYR A 243 -28.27 -16.89 10.70
C TYR A 243 -26.92 -17.39 10.17
N SER A 244 -26.10 -17.95 11.05
CA SER A 244 -24.78 -18.53 10.72
C SER A 244 -24.86 -19.94 10.10
N ASN A 245 -26.05 -20.39 9.71
CA ASN A 245 -26.34 -21.76 9.30
C ASN A 245 -26.33 -21.98 7.78
N VAL A 246 -25.89 -21.00 6.99
CA VAL A 246 -25.67 -21.10 5.54
C VAL A 246 -24.28 -20.55 5.22
N VAL A 247 -23.51 -21.30 4.42
CA VAL A 247 -22.16 -20.93 3.96
C VAL A 247 -21.93 -21.39 2.53
N VAL A 248 -20.95 -20.79 1.85
CA VAL A 248 -20.55 -21.12 0.47
C VAL A 248 -19.08 -21.52 0.43
N PHE A 249 -18.75 -22.53 -0.37
CA PHE A 249 -17.38 -22.83 -0.81
C PHE A 249 -17.31 -22.75 -2.33
N ASP A 250 -16.41 -21.91 -2.82
CA ASP A 250 -16.29 -21.58 -4.23
C ASP A 250 -15.39 -22.58 -4.98
N PHE A 251 -15.93 -23.79 -5.14
CA PHE A 251 -15.32 -24.86 -5.91
C PHE A 251 -15.08 -24.49 -7.38
N TYR A 252 -15.88 -23.58 -7.95
CA TYR A 252 -15.60 -22.94 -9.23
C TYR A 252 -14.24 -22.25 -9.19
N ASN A 253 -14.09 -21.26 -8.30
CA ASN A 253 -12.89 -20.45 -8.18
C ASN A 253 -11.63 -21.30 -7.96
N VAL A 254 -11.64 -22.21 -6.99
CA VAL A 254 -10.50 -23.06 -6.64
C VAL A 254 -10.01 -23.93 -7.82
N LEU A 255 -10.87 -24.21 -8.81
CA LEU A 255 -10.58 -24.99 -10.00
C LEU A 255 -10.23 -24.17 -11.26
N THR A 256 -10.29 -22.84 -11.19
CA THR A 256 -9.98 -21.95 -12.34
C THR A 256 -8.52 -21.54 -12.46
N ASP A 257 -7.73 -21.62 -11.37
CA ASP A 257 -6.30 -21.34 -11.37
C ASP A 257 -5.61 -21.98 -10.15
N PRO A 258 -4.31 -22.34 -10.17
CA PRO A 258 -3.57 -22.78 -9.00
C PRO A 258 -3.55 -21.79 -7.83
N ASP A 259 -3.45 -20.49 -8.11
CA ASP A 259 -3.26 -19.43 -7.12
C ASP A 259 -4.60 -18.75 -6.71
N ASN A 260 -5.72 -19.10 -7.35
CA ASN A 260 -7.06 -18.81 -6.84
C ASN A 260 -7.39 -19.69 -5.63
N HIS A 261 -7.90 -19.10 -4.56
CA HIS A 261 -8.13 -19.78 -3.28
C HIS A 261 -9.50 -19.43 -2.66
N HIS A 262 -10.09 -20.39 -1.95
CA HIS A 262 -11.18 -20.15 -1.00
C HIS A 262 -10.95 -21.06 0.22
N ARG A 263 -10.07 -20.64 1.13
CA ARG A 263 -9.55 -21.51 2.20
C ARG A 263 -9.52 -20.81 3.55
N PHE A 264 -9.32 -21.58 4.61
CA PHE A 264 -8.99 -21.03 5.92
C PHE A 264 -7.47 -21.04 6.12
N ARG A 265 -6.88 -19.87 6.42
CA ARG A 265 -5.44 -19.69 6.56
C ARG A 265 -5.13 -18.61 7.60
N ASP A 266 -4.09 -18.82 8.40
CA ASP A 266 -3.53 -17.84 9.34
C ASP A 266 -4.57 -17.16 10.26
N GLY A 267 -5.62 -17.89 10.63
CA GLY A 267 -6.69 -17.45 11.53
C GLY A 267 -7.91 -16.82 10.85
N SER A 268 -7.95 -16.71 9.53
CA SER A 268 -9.03 -16.08 8.76
C SER A 268 -9.45 -16.89 7.52
N VAL A 269 -10.52 -16.45 6.85
CA VAL A 269 -10.90 -16.95 5.52
C VAL A 269 -10.18 -16.12 4.47
N GLU A 270 -9.44 -16.78 3.58
CA GLU A 270 -8.73 -16.19 2.44
C GLU A 270 -9.51 -16.53 1.17
N TYR A 271 -9.96 -15.51 0.44
CA TYR A 271 -10.64 -15.61 -0.84
C TYR A 271 -9.85 -14.80 -1.87
N ILE A 272 -9.34 -15.48 -2.90
CA ILE A 272 -8.54 -14.92 -4.00
C ILE A 272 -9.15 -15.48 -5.29
N ASN A 273 -9.65 -14.62 -6.15
CA ASN A 273 -10.45 -14.99 -7.34
C ASN A 273 -10.05 -14.25 -8.62
N ASP A 274 -8.96 -13.47 -8.56
CA ASP A 274 -8.45 -12.59 -9.61
C ASP A 274 -7.20 -13.15 -10.32
N GLN A 275 -6.77 -14.37 -9.99
CA GLN A 275 -5.65 -15.04 -10.64
C GLN A 275 -6.12 -15.86 -11.84
N GLY A 276 -5.32 -15.86 -12.91
CA GLY A 276 -5.56 -16.71 -14.08
C GLY A 276 -6.79 -16.30 -14.91
N GLY A 277 -7.59 -17.30 -15.28
CA GLY A 277 -8.77 -17.13 -16.13
C GLY A 277 -10.06 -17.61 -15.47
N ASN A 278 -11.15 -17.64 -16.24
CA ASN A 278 -12.46 -18.07 -15.76
C ASN A 278 -12.84 -19.50 -16.20
N THR A 279 -11.95 -20.27 -16.84
CA THR A 279 -12.23 -21.63 -17.33
C THR A 279 -11.55 -22.72 -16.49
N LEU A 280 -11.91 -23.99 -16.71
CA LEU A 280 -11.35 -25.13 -15.97
C LEU A 280 -9.86 -25.33 -16.24
N TYR A 281 -9.02 -24.92 -15.29
CA TYR A 281 -7.57 -25.14 -15.32
C TYR A 281 -7.22 -26.61 -15.14
N TYR A 282 -7.90 -27.29 -14.21
CA TYR A 282 -7.60 -28.68 -13.83
C TYR A 282 -8.26 -29.71 -14.77
N HIS A 283 -8.13 -29.55 -16.08
CA HIS A 283 -8.71 -30.44 -17.09
C HIS A 283 -7.71 -31.49 -17.62
N SER A 284 -8.22 -32.59 -18.19
CA SER A 284 -7.42 -33.67 -18.81
C SER A 284 -7.45 -33.65 -20.36
N GLY A 285 -8.05 -32.61 -20.95
CA GLY A 285 -8.38 -32.55 -22.38
C GLY A 285 -9.54 -33.45 -22.81
N GLY A 286 -10.26 -34.04 -21.84
CA GLY A 286 -11.49 -34.80 -22.05
C GLY A 286 -12.74 -33.91 -21.89
N ASP A 287 -13.72 -34.41 -21.15
CA ASP A 287 -14.86 -33.59 -20.73
C ASP A 287 -14.49 -32.59 -19.61
N ASN A 288 -15.49 -31.92 -19.04
CA ASN A 288 -15.30 -30.90 -18.01
C ASN A 288 -15.31 -31.46 -16.58
N HIS A 289 -15.05 -32.77 -16.37
CA HIS A 289 -14.75 -33.26 -15.02
C HIS A 289 -13.37 -32.75 -14.59
N PRO A 290 -13.24 -32.14 -13.38
CA PRO A 290 -11.94 -31.77 -12.85
C PRO A 290 -11.08 -33.02 -12.58
N THR A 291 -9.78 -32.89 -12.85
CA THR A 291 -8.77 -33.91 -12.57
C THR A 291 -8.56 -34.10 -11.06
N ALA A 292 -7.99 -35.25 -10.70
CA ALA A 292 -7.64 -35.56 -9.30
C ALA A 292 -6.80 -34.46 -8.63
N ALA A 293 -5.87 -33.82 -9.35
CA ALA A 293 -5.09 -32.71 -8.80
C ALA A 293 -5.95 -31.50 -8.38
N GLY A 294 -6.96 -31.14 -9.19
CA GLY A 294 -7.90 -30.06 -8.85
C GLY A 294 -8.83 -30.44 -7.70
N ASN A 295 -9.38 -31.66 -7.73
CA ASN A 295 -10.23 -32.17 -6.65
C ASN A 295 -9.46 -32.25 -5.32
N GLN A 296 -8.20 -32.69 -5.33
CA GLN A 296 -7.33 -32.77 -4.15
C GLN A 296 -6.96 -31.39 -3.60
N LYS A 297 -6.70 -30.39 -4.47
CA LYS A 297 -6.54 -28.98 -4.06
C LYS A 297 -7.80 -28.51 -3.33
N ALA A 298 -8.97 -28.69 -3.94
CA ALA A 298 -10.24 -28.30 -3.35
C ALA A 298 -10.51 -28.99 -2.00
N THR A 299 -10.16 -30.28 -1.86
CA THR A 299 -10.23 -30.99 -0.57
C THR A 299 -9.35 -30.34 0.49
N GLY A 300 -8.09 -30.00 0.15
CA GLY A 300 -7.15 -29.37 1.06
C GLY A 300 -7.58 -27.98 1.55
N GLU A 301 -8.28 -27.22 0.71
CA GLU A 301 -8.83 -25.90 1.05
C GLU A 301 -10.15 -25.98 1.82
N PHE A 302 -11.05 -26.89 1.39
CA PHE A 302 -12.40 -27.00 1.93
C PHE A 302 -12.45 -27.55 3.36
N VAL A 303 -11.65 -28.57 3.70
CA VAL A 303 -11.80 -29.26 4.99
C VAL A 303 -11.47 -28.37 6.21
N PRO A 304 -10.38 -27.58 6.23
CA PRO A 304 -10.14 -26.59 7.29
C PRO A 304 -11.22 -25.50 7.35
N LEU A 305 -11.71 -25.07 6.18
CA LEU A 305 -12.76 -24.06 6.09
C LEU A 305 -14.11 -24.56 6.61
N LEU A 306 -14.46 -25.83 6.35
CA LEU A 306 -15.65 -26.48 6.88
C LEU A 306 -15.59 -26.59 8.41
N ASN A 307 -14.42 -26.92 8.98
CA ASN A 307 -14.24 -26.91 10.44
C ASN A 307 -14.52 -25.52 11.03
N TYR A 308 -13.97 -24.47 10.43
CA TYR A 308 -14.24 -23.09 10.83
C TYR A 308 -15.74 -22.74 10.77
N TYR A 309 -16.42 -23.04 9.65
CA TYR A 309 -17.85 -22.80 9.51
C TYR A 309 -18.69 -23.64 10.49
N TYR A 310 -18.30 -24.90 10.75
CA TYR A 310 -18.94 -25.75 11.75
C TYR A 310 -18.79 -25.18 13.17
N ASN A 311 -17.61 -24.75 13.57
CA ASN A 311 -17.36 -24.20 14.90
C ASN A 311 -18.09 -22.86 15.10
N ARG A 312 -18.12 -21.99 14.07
CA ARG A 312 -18.91 -20.75 14.05
C ARG A 312 -20.42 -21.01 14.19
N TRP A 313 -20.93 -22.09 13.60
CA TRP A 313 -22.33 -22.49 13.74
C TRP A 313 -22.62 -23.16 15.10
N LYS A 314 -21.72 -24.02 15.59
CA LYS A 314 -21.90 -24.81 16.82
C LYS A 314 -21.65 -24.07 18.12
N SER A 315 -20.85 -23.01 18.12
CA SER A 315 -20.73 -22.12 19.27
C SER A 315 -22.07 -21.48 19.68
N GLY A 316 -23.12 -21.66 18.86
CA GLY A 316 -24.49 -21.33 19.24
C GLY A 316 -24.66 -19.84 19.39
N GLY A 317 -23.93 -19.07 18.58
CA GLY A 317 -24.05 -17.62 18.45
C GLY A 317 -25.46 -17.24 18.01
N ALA A 318 -26.39 -17.24 18.97
CA ALA A 318 -27.55 -16.36 18.94
C ALA A 318 -26.98 -14.98 18.62
N CYS A 319 -27.41 -14.42 17.50
CA CYS A 319 -26.69 -13.30 16.91
C CYS A 319 -26.47 -12.21 17.95
N GLN A 320 -25.22 -11.88 18.19
CA GLN A 320 -24.87 -10.76 19.04
C GLN A 320 -25.27 -9.51 18.27
N ALA A 321 -26.49 -9.06 18.56
CA ALA A 321 -27.14 -7.95 17.90
C ALA A 321 -26.22 -6.72 17.96
N LEU A 322 -25.93 -6.14 16.79
CA LEU A 322 -25.39 -4.79 16.82
C LEU A 322 -26.50 -3.85 17.35
N SER A 323 -26.07 -2.88 18.14
CA SER A 323 -26.91 -1.94 18.89
C SER A 323 -26.62 -0.50 18.54
N GLY A 324 -25.49 -0.24 17.86
CA GLY A 324 -25.09 1.06 17.35
C GLY A 324 -24.26 0.91 16.07
N ALA A 325 -24.30 1.95 15.25
CA ALA A 325 -23.45 2.12 14.07
C ALA A 325 -22.66 3.44 14.22
N SER A 326 -21.51 3.54 13.58
CA SER A 326 -20.72 4.76 13.51
C SER A 326 -20.25 5.00 12.08
N ILE A 327 -20.21 6.27 11.66
CA ILE A 327 -19.54 6.69 10.43
C ILE A 327 -18.31 7.48 10.83
N THR A 328 -17.15 7.05 10.35
CA THR A 328 -15.91 7.83 10.39
C THR A 328 -15.66 8.38 9.00
N GLY A 329 -15.59 9.71 8.86
CA GLY A 329 -15.31 10.37 7.59
C GLY A 329 -15.50 11.89 7.65
N PRO A 330 -15.15 12.61 6.58
CA PRO A 330 -15.08 14.07 6.58
C PRO A 330 -16.45 14.74 6.74
N ALA A 331 -16.52 15.80 7.55
CA ALA A 331 -17.73 16.61 7.76
C ALA A 331 -17.85 17.82 6.80
N ASN A 332 -16.81 18.08 6.00
CA ASN A 332 -16.77 19.12 4.97
C ASN A 332 -16.12 18.57 3.69
N GLY A 333 -16.46 19.15 2.54
CA GLY A 333 -15.86 18.77 1.27
C GLY A 333 -16.21 19.72 0.12
N TYR A 334 -15.88 19.32 -1.09
CA TYR A 334 -15.99 20.11 -2.31
C TYR A 334 -16.63 19.30 -3.45
N THR A 335 -17.26 19.98 -4.41
CA THR A 335 -17.94 19.30 -5.52
C THR A 335 -16.99 18.53 -6.43
N ASN A 336 -17.34 17.35 -6.92
CA ASN A 336 -16.47 16.54 -7.81
C ASN A 336 -15.12 16.16 -7.16
N THR A 337 -15.13 15.87 -5.86
CA THR A 337 -14.06 15.18 -5.13
C THR A 337 -14.65 13.93 -4.48
N LEU A 338 -13.89 12.84 -4.49
CA LEU A 338 -14.26 11.55 -3.92
C LEU A 338 -13.88 11.53 -2.43
N TYR A 339 -14.85 11.27 -1.55
CA TYR A 339 -14.66 11.25 -0.09
C TYR A 339 -14.96 9.87 0.47
N ALA A 340 -13.98 9.25 1.13
CA ALA A 340 -14.13 7.96 1.79
C ALA A 340 -14.80 8.08 3.16
N PHE A 341 -15.63 7.09 3.50
CA PHE A 341 -16.31 6.93 4.78
C PHE A 341 -16.21 5.47 5.21
N THR A 342 -15.89 5.26 6.48
CA THR A 342 -15.75 3.93 7.10
C THR A 342 -16.91 3.71 8.06
N ALA A 343 -17.57 2.55 7.93
CA ALA A 343 -18.56 2.07 8.87
C ALA A 343 -17.89 1.40 10.07
N GLY A 344 -18.44 1.67 11.26
CA GLY A 344 -18.22 0.89 12.46
C GLY A 344 -19.54 0.47 13.09
N TYR A 345 -19.47 -0.44 14.05
CA TYR A 345 -20.63 -0.98 14.77
C TYR A 345 -20.27 -1.22 16.23
N THR A 346 -21.29 -1.30 17.08
CA THR A 346 -21.13 -1.65 18.50
C THR A 346 -22.22 -2.61 18.97
N PRO A 347 -21.92 -3.58 19.85
CA PRO A 347 -20.60 -3.85 20.43
C PRO A 347 -19.65 -4.53 19.42
N SER A 348 -18.34 -4.54 19.70
CA SER A 348 -17.32 -5.02 18.75
C SER A 348 -17.29 -6.54 18.56
N ASP A 349 -17.99 -7.27 19.43
CA ASP A 349 -18.26 -8.71 19.38
C ASP A 349 -19.61 -9.03 18.73
N ALA A 350 -20.27 -8.05 18.09
CA ALA A 350 -21.47 -8.28 17.29
C ALA A 350 -21.20 -9.32 16.18
N SER A 351 -22.13 -10.27 16.02
CA SER A 351 -21.91 -11.43 15.15
C SER A 351 -21.89 -11.02 13.67
N THR A 352 -20.90 -11.52 12.94
CA THR A 352 -20.71 -11.29 11.50
C THR A 352 -21.51 -12.30 10.65
N PRO A 353 -21.81 -12.01 9.36
CA PRO A 353 -21.49 -10.77 8.63
C PRO A 353 -22.26 -9.56 9.17
N ILE A 354 -21.68 -8.37 8.98
CA ILE A 354 -22.37 -7.10 9.16
C ILE A 354 -22.61 -6.54 7.76
N THR A 355 -23.87 -6.45 7.34
CA THR A 355 -24.26 -5.83 6.07
C THR A 355 -24.33 -4.32 6.28
N TYR A 356 -23.68 -3.54 5.42
CA TYR A 356 -23.65 -2.08 5.52
C TYR A 356 -24.40 -1.45 4.34
N THR A 357 -25.62 -0.99 4.59
CA THR A 357 -26.41 -0.24 3.61
C THR A 357 -26.14 1.24 3.75
N TRP A 358 -25.63 1.87 2.70
CA TRP A 358 -25.36 3.30 2.66
C TRP A 358 -26.37 4.05 1.78
N THR A 359 -26.95 5.14 2.30
CA THR A 359 -27.99 5.94 1.62
C THR A 359 -27.60 7.43 1.58
N PRO A 360 -27.59 8.11 0.41
CA PRO A 360 -27.81 7.57 -0.94
C PRO A 360 -26.73 6.54 -1.31
N SER A 361 -26.87 5.81 -2.41
CA SER A 361 -25.83 4.86 -2.84
C SER A 361 -24.47 5.57 -3.04
N PRO A 362 -23.34 4.94 -2.69
CA PRO A 362 -22.02 5.52 -2.87
C PRO A 362 -21.63 5.62 -4.35
N THR A 363 -20.62 6.43 -4.63
CA THR A 363 -20.03 6.59 -5.96
C THR A 363 -19.02 5.49 -6.28
N ALA A 364 -18.34 4.94 -5.26
CA ALA A 364 -17.41 3.82 -5.36
C ALA A 364 -17.31 3.08 -4.00
N GLY A 365 -16.87 1.82 -4.03
CA GLY A 365 -16.75 0.98 -2.84
C GLY A 365 -18.08 0.38 -2.34
N SER A 366 -17.98 -0.60 -1.46
CA SER A 366 -19.09 -1.38 -0.90
C SER A 366 -18.76 -1.82 0.54
N GLY A 367 -19.75 -2.32 1.27
CA GLY A 367 -19.55 -2.83 2.63
C GLY A 367 -19.03 -1.76 3.60
N ALA A 368 -17.96 -2.10 4.34
CA ALA A 368 -17.47 -1.27 5.44
C ALA A 368 -16.77 0.03 5.02
N VAL A 369 -16.32 0.16 3.76
CA VAL A 369 -15.62 1.34 3.26
C VAL A 369 -16.21 1.75 1.93
N VAL A 370 -16.83 2.93 1.89
CA VAL A 370 -17.45 3.48 0.69
C VAL A 370 -16.95 4.88 0.41
N SER A 371 -17.13 5.36 -0.82
CA SER A 371 -16.74 6.69 -1.23
C SER A 371 -17.83 7.41 -2.00
N TYR A 372 -17.95 8.72 -1.78
CA TYR A 372 -18.96 9.58 -2.38
C TYR A 372 -18.38 10.78 -3.11
N THR A 373 -19.00 11.13 -4.23
CA THR A 373 -18.75 12.35 -5.00
C THR A 373 -20.07 13.08 -5.24
N TRP A 374 -20.10 14.40 -5.01
CA TRP A 374 -21.28 15.22 -5.30
C TRP A 374 -20.95 16.34 -6.27
N ALA A 375 -21.72 16.49 -7.36
CA ALA A 375 -21.52 17.57 -8.33
C ALA A 375 -22.12 18.93 -7.89
N THR A 376 -22.84 18.98 -6.77
CA THR A 376 -23.57 20.17 -6.30
C THR A 376 -23.24 20.53 -4.86
N THR A 377 -23.30 21.82 -4.53
CA THR A 377 -23.01 22.34 -3.19
C THR A 377 -24.15 22.10 -2.19
N GLY A 378 -23.93 22.52 -0.95
CA GLY A 378 -24.85 22.37 0.18
C GLY A 378 -24.53 21.15 1.03
N THR A 379 -25.13 21.08 2.22
CA THR A 379 -25.04 19.92 3.11
C THR A 379 -25.64 18.69 2.44
N LYS A 380 -24.89 17.59 2.44
CA LYS A 380 -25.30 16.26 2.02
C LYS A 380 -25.39 15.38 3.25
N ASN A 381 -26.41 14.56 3.30
CA ASN A 381 -26.60 13.59 4.36
C ASN A 381 -26.27 12.22 3.78
N ILE A 382 -25.34 11.53 4.42
CA ILE A 382 -25.12 10.11 4.27
C ILE A 382 -25.76 9.43 5.47
N THR A 383 -26.38 8.28 5.24
CA THR A 383 -26.97 7.46 6.27
C THR A 383 -26.41 6.05 6.11
N LEU A 384 -25.65 5.60 7.11
CA LEU A 384 -25.24 4.21 7.25
C LEU A 384 -26.33 3.49 8.03
N THR A 385 -26.81 2.38 7.52
CA THR A 385 -27.49 1.35 8.31
C THR A 385 -26.58 0.13 8.33
N ALA A 386 -26.00 -0.16 9.49
CA ALA A 386 -25.33 -1.43 9.74
C ALA A 386 -26.39 -2.43 10.23
N GLU A 387 -26.42 -3.62 9.65
CA GLU A 387 -27.37 -4.68 9.99
C GLU A 387 -26.64 -6.00 10.22
N ASN A 388 -27.07 -6.74 11.23
CA ASN A 388 -26.70 -8.14 11.37
C ASN A 388 -27.92 -8.95 11.81
N CYS A 389 -27.67 -10.25 11.95
CA CYS A 389 -28.60 -11.30 12.35
C CYS A 389 -29.42 -11.08 13.64
N GLY A 390 -29.23 -9.98 14.39
CA GLY A 390 -29.92 -9.71 15.65
C GLY A 390 -30.27 -8.23 15.87
N GLY A 391 -29.76 -7.31 15.04
CA GLY A 391 -29.98 -5.88 15.21
C GLY A 391 -29.66 -5.07 13.96
N SER A 392 -30.28 -3.90 13.87
CA SER A 392 -30.04 -2.89 12.85
C SER A 392 -29.86 -1.55 13.55
N ALA A 393 -28.82 -0.80 13.16
CA ALA A 393 -28.52 0.50 13.72
C ALA A 393 -28.19 1.48 12.60
N THR A 394 -28.85 2.63 12.64
CA THR A 394 -28.70 3.68 11.63
C THR A 394 -27.96 4.87 12.21
N GLN A 395 -26.86 5.27 11.57
CA GLN A 395 -26.10 6.46 11.89
C GLN A 395 -26.14 7.45 10.71
N PRO A 396 -26.70 8.65 10.87
CA PRO A 396 -26.53 9.73 9.90
C PRO A 396 -25.16 10.41 10.07
N HIS A 397 -24.59 10.85 8.95
CA HIS A 397 -23.42 11.73 8.89
C HIS A 397 -23.69 12.86 7.90
N THR A 398 -23.30 14.08 8.26
CA THR A 398 -23.51 15.27 7.43
C THR A 398 -22.19 15.79 6.91
N ILE A 399 -22.05 15.88 5.59
CA ILE A 399 -20.90 16.52 4.93
C ILE A 399 -21.35 17.79 4.22
N THR A 400 -20.73 18.93 4.54
CA THR A 400 -21.03 20.20 3.86
C THR A 400 -20.17 20.35 2.61
N ILE A 401 -20.80 20.22 1.44
CA ILE A 401 -20.12 20.34 0.14
C ILE A 401 -20.14 21.80 -0.33
N LYS A 402 -18.96 22.39 -0.48
CA LYS A 402 -18.76 23.73 -1.08
C LYS A 402 -18.47 23.60 -2.58
N ILE A 403 -18.49 24.70 -3.33
CA ILE A 403 -18.04 24.68 -4.73
C ILE A 403 -16.56 24.30 -4.70
N LYS A 404 -16.18 23.30 -5.51
CA LYS A 404 -14.76 23.08 -5.82
C LYS A 404 -14.32 24.24 -6.69
N GLY A 405 -13.61 25.19 -6.10
CA GLY A 405 -12.65 25.98 -6.87
C GLY A 405 -11.74 24.99 -7.60
N HIS A 406 -11.44 25.25 -8.87
CA HIS A 406 -10.75 24.31 -9.75
C HIS A 406 -9.27 24.14 -9.33
N TYR A 407 -9.02 23.32 -8.30
CA TYR A 407 -7.70 22.99 -7.81
C TYR A 407 -7.67 21.49 -7.46
N ASN A 408 -6.77 20.74 -8.09
CA ASN A 408 -6.50 19.34 -7.81
C ASN A 408 -5.08 19.24 -7.24
N ILE A 409 -4.95 18.79 -5.99
CA ILE A 409 -3.67 18.38 -5.41
C ILE A 409 -3.48 16.89 -5.74
N TYR A 410 -2.31 16.51 -6.24
CA TYR A 410 -1.95 15.11 -6.52
C TYR A 410 -0.47 14.88 -6.21
N LEU A 411 -0.18 13.99 -5.25
CA LEU A 411 1.14 13.39 -5.08
C LEU A 411 1.24 12.15 -5.98
N PRO A 412 2.30 11.98 -6.78
CA PRO A 412 2.59 10.72 -7.44
C PRO A 412 3.16 9.71 -6.43
N LEU A 413 2.27 8.94 -5.80
CA LEU A 413 2.65 7.75 -5.03
C LEU A 413 2.95 6.59 -5.99
N ILE A 414 4.23 6.29 -6.24
CA ILE A 414 4.60 4.99 -6.83
C ILE A 414 4.49 3.93 -5.73
N LEU A 415 3.37 3.21 -5.70
CA LEU A 415 3.27 1.94 -5.00
C LEU A 415 4.01 0.87 -5.83
N LYS A 416 5.25 0.56 -5.45
CA LYS A 416 5.90 -0.68 -5.85
C LYS A 416 5.59 -1.73 -4.79
N ASN A 417 5.08 -2.89 -5.19
CA ASN A 417 4.77 -4.01 -4.30
C ASN A 417 6.05 -4.63 -3.73
N TYR A 418 6.67 -3.96 -2.76
CA TYR A 418 7.57 -4.60 -1.80
C TYR A 418 6.75 -5.26 -0.71
N ALA A 419 7.01 -6.53 -0.44
CA ALA A 419 6.60 -7.12 0.83
C ALA A 419 7.26 -6.29 1.95
N PRO A 420 6.49 -5.75 2.92
CA PRO A 420 7.08 -4.99 4.00
C PRO A 420 8.06 -5.90 4.77
N PRO A 421 9.19 -5.35 5.26
CA PRO A 421 10.07 -6.11 6.14
C PRO A 421 9.26 -6.60 7.35
N ALA A 422 9.50 -7.82 7.82
CA ALA A 422 8.67 -8.52 8.81
C ALA A 422 8.64 -7.87 10.23
N ASN A 423 9.26 -6.70 10.40
CA ASN A 423 9.18 -5.89 11.61
C ASN A 423 8.29 -4.67 11.34
N GLY A 424 7.21 -4.50 12.12
CA GLY A 424 6.33 -3.33 12.09
C GLY A 424 6.94 -2.01 12.59
N GLY A 425 8.25 -1.83 12.38
CA GLY A 425 9.05 -0.67 12.79
C GLY A 425 9.60 0.16 11.62
N LEU A 426 9.18 -0.09 10.38
CA LEU A 426 9.48 0.77 9.23
C LEU A 426 8.30 1.72 8.99
N VAL A 427 8.57 3.04 8.93
CA VAL A 427 7.55 4.05 8.58
C VAL A 427 7.01 3.78 7.18
N GLN A 428 5.68 3.73 7.04
CA GLN A 428 4.96 3.52 5.79
C GLN A 428 4.29 4.82 5.29
N PRO A 429 3.93 4.94 3.99
CA PRO A 429 3.19 6.10 3.50
C PRO A 429 1.84 6.34 4.20
N SER A 430 1.21 5.28 4.72
CA SER A 430 -0.03 5.35 5.54
C SER A 430 0.15 6.07 6.87
N ASP A 431 1.40 6.20 7.34
CA ASP A 431 1.73 6.79 8.63
C ASP A 431 1.82 8.32 8.55
N LEU A 432 1.77 8.90 7.34
CA LEU A 432 1.88 10.34 7.07
C LEU A 432 0.50 11.02 7.05
N VAL A 433 0.09 11.60 8.19
CA VAL A 433 -1.20 12.28 8.35
C VAL A 433 -1.05 13.78 8.13
N TYR A 434 -1.53 14.31 7.00
CA TYR A 434 -1.45 15.75 6.69
C TYR A 434 -2.14 16.61 7.76
N GLN A 435 -1.52 17.74 8.12
CA GLN A 435 -1.99 18.68 9.15
C GLN A 435 -2.40 20.05 8.57
N GLY A 436 -1.93 20.41 7.37
CA GLY A 436 -2.19 21.71 6.75
C GLY A 436 -0.91 22.40 6.24
N ALA A 437 -1.02 23.68 5.93
CA ALA A 437 0.09 24.51 5.44
C ALA A 437 0.10 25.91 6.08
N PHE A 438 1.21 26.62 5.92
CA PHE A 438 1.36 28.04 6.30
C PHE A 438 2.30 28.79 5.35
N ARG A 439 2.21 30.13 5.37
CA ARG A 439 2.95 31.03 4.46
C ARG A 439 4.20 31.60 5.12
N LEU A 440 5.23 31.84 4.31
CA LEU A 440 6.47 32.49 4.76
C LEU A 440 6.30 34.03 4.83
N PRO A 441 6.98 34.72 5.78
CA PRO A 441 6.99 36.17 5.86
C PRO A 441 7.86 36.84 4.79
N GLY A 442 7.72 38.17 4.68
CA GLY A 442 8.60 39.02 3.87
C GLY A 442 8.05 39.42 2.50
N GLY A 443 8.68 40.44 1.92
CA GLY A 443 8.37 40.96 0.58
C GLY A 443 9.07 40.17 -0.52
N ASP A 444 9.16 40.75 -1.71
CA ASP A 444 9.59 40.07 -2.96
C ASP A 444 10.94 40.57 -3.49
N THR A 445 11.64 41.41 -2.73
CA THR A 445 12.87 42.09 -3.16
C THR A 445 14.12 41.26 -2.83
N PRO A 446 14.87 40.75 -3.82
CA PRO A 446 16.11 40.01 -3.57
C PRO A 446 17.21 40.89 -2.96
N PRO A 447 18.10 40.35 -2.11
CA PRO A 447 18.13 38.98 -1.60
C PRO A 447 17.22 38.75 -0.37
N LEU A 448 16.53 39.79 0.12
CA LEU A 448 15.76 39.77 1.38
C LEU A 448 14.32 39.27 1.17
N THR A 449 14.19 38.09 0.57
CA THR A 449 12.93 37.43 0.23
C THR A 449 13.09 35.92 0.20
N PHE A 450 12.00 35.16 0.34
CA PHE A 450 11.96 33.72 0.03
C PHE A 450 11.54 33.42 -1.42
N ALA A 451 11.27 34.43 -2.25
CA ALA A 451 11.03 34.23 -3.67
C ALA A 451 12.26 33.59 -4.32
N TYR A 452 12.09 32.57 -5.15
CA TYR A 452 13.19 31.76 -5.70
C TYR A 452 14.17 31.24 -4.62
N GLY A 453 13.66 30.91 -3.42
CA GLY A 453 14.44 30.36 -2.31
C GLY A 453 13.82 29.07 -1.76
N GLY A 454 14.26 28.66 -0.58
CA GLY A 454 13.81 27.41 0.06
C GLY A 454 14.60 26.15 -0.32
N ASN A 455 15.81 26.31 -0.88
CA ASN A 455 16.71 25.18 -1.18
C ASN A 455 17.14 24.40 0.08
N ALA A 456 17.26 25.04 1.24
CA ALA A 456 17.62 24.39 2.49
C ALA A 456 16.74 24.86 3.66
N MET A 457 16.39 23.92 4.54
CA MET A 457 15.58 24.14 5.74
C MET A 457 16.00 23.20 6.86
N THR A 458 15.94 23.65 8.11
CA THR A 458 16.10 22.79 9.30
C THR A 458 15.29 23.29 10.50
N PHE A 459 14.99 22.41 11.44
CA PHE A 459 14.15 22.66 12.62
C PHE A 459 14.98 22.95 13.87
N ASN A 460 14.62 24.01 14.60
CA ASN A 460 15.20 24.36 15.89
C ASN A 460 14.18 24.09 17.00
N PRO A 461 14.36 23.05 17.85
CA PRO A 461 13.42 22.68 18.91
C PRO A 461 13.36 23.70 20.06
N ASN A 462 14.32 24.64 20.11
CA ASN A 462 14.37 25.72 21.11
C ASN A 462 13.86 27.06 20.56
N GLY A 463 13.39 27.08 19.30
CA GLY A 463 12.66 28.21 18.72
C GLY A 463 11.31 28.43 19.40
N ASP A 464 10.80 29.66 19.29
CA ASP A 464 9.55 30.14 19.93
C ASP A 464 9.11 29.38 21.21
N PRO A 465 9.90 29.47 22.31
CA PRO A 465 9.61 28.74 23.55
C PRO A 465 8.37 29.29 24.29
N GLY A 466 7.67 30.28 23.71
CA GLY A 466 6.44 30.87 24.23
C GLY A 466 5.17 30.45 23.49
N SER A 467 5.28 29.62 22.43
CA SER A 467 4.13 29.17 21.63
C SER A 467 3.01 28.55 22.49
N THR A 468 1.76 28.85 22.11
CA THR A 468 0.54 28.29 22.69
C THR A 468 -0.41 27.69 21.65
N ASP A 469 -0.01 27.65 20.38
CA ASP A 469 -0.81 27.15 19.25
C ASP A 469 -0.67 25.63 19.03
N GLY A 470 0.32 25.00 19.66
CA GLY A 470 0.60 23.57 19.56
C GLY A 470 1.82 23.23 18.69
N PHE A 471 2.49 24.22 18.10
CA PHE A 471 3.63 24.06 17.19
C PHE A 471 4.89 24.77 17.73
N PRO A 472 5.48 24.28 18.84
CA PRO A 472 6.69 24.87 19.40
C PRO A 472 7.91 24.66 18.48
N GLY A 473 8.90 25.54 18.59
CA GLY A 473 10.10 25.52 17.77
C GLY A 473 10.11 26.61 16.70
N SER A 474 11.07 26.51 15.79
CA SER A 474 11.24 27.43 14.65
C SER A 474 11.88 26.72 13.46
N LEU A 475 11.82 27.36 12.30
CA LEU A 475 12.51 26.88 11.09
C LEU A 475 13.58 27.89 10.67
N PHE A 476 14.80 27.41 10.46
CA PHE A 476 15.81 28.13 9.70
C PHE A 476 15.64 27.78 8.21
N ILE A 477 15.53 28.78 7.34
CA ILE A 477 15.26 28.61 5.90
C ILE A 477 16.16 29.54 5.09
N THR A 478 16.72 29.05 3.97
CA THR A 478 17.42 29.88 2.98
C THR A 478 16.43 30.69 2.13
N GLY A 479 16.62 31.99 2.05
CA GLY A 479 15.94 32.91 1.12
C GLY A 479 16.41 32.76 -0.33
N HIS A 480 16.05 33.75 -1.15
CA HIS A 480 16.27 33.82 -2.59
C HIS A 480 17.67 33.38 -2.99
N ASP A 481 17.75 32.43 -3.91
CA ASP A 481 18.99 31.82 -4.32
C ASP A 481 20.04 32.81 -4.81
N ARG A 482 21.32 32.50 -4.55
CA ARG A 482 22.44 33.14 -5.25
C ARG A 482 22.23 32.95 -6.75
N MET A 483 22.14 34.06 -7.47
CA MET A 483 22.16 34.05 -8.94
C MET A 483 23.60 33.90 -9.44
N ALA A 484 23.76 33.13 -10.51
CA ALA A 484 25.06 32.78 -11.08
C ALA A 484 25.86 33.99 -11.58
N TYR A 485 27.16 33.79 -11.80
CA TYR A 485 28.12 34.72 -12.38
C TYR A 485 28.17 36.11 -11.71
N GLY A 486 27.88 36.14 -10.41
CA GLY A 486 27.95 37.34 -9.58
C GLY A 486 26.77 38.29 -9.70
N GLU A 487 25.63 37.88 -10.27
CA GLU A 487 24.43 38.72 -10.39
C GLU A 487 23.76 39.00 -9.02
N LEU A 488 23.73 38.00 -8.12
CA LEU A 488 23.25 38.15 -6.74
C LEU A 488 24.17 37.38 -5.77
N PRO A 489 25.41 37.84 -5.54
CA PRO A 489 26.44 37.08 -4.83
C PRO A 489 26.15 36.87 -3.34
N ASN A 490 25.24 37.67 -2.78
CA ASN A 490 24.75 37.59 -1.40
C ASN A 490 23.29 37.07 -1.32
N GLY A 491 22.87 36.26 -2.29
CA GLY A 491 21.67 35.40 -2.17
C GLY A 491 21.90 34.22 -1.22
N SER A 492 20.87 33.38 -1.08
CA SER A 492 20.79 32.23 -0.17
C SER A 492 21.03 32.58 1.30
N GLN A 493 20.65 33.79 1.71
CA GLN A 493 20.70 34.24 3.11
C GLN A 493 19.76 33.42 3.98
N VAL A 494 20.15 33.15 5.23
CA VAL A 494 19.31 32.39 6.16
C VAL A 494 18.43 33.34 6.96
N ALA A 495 17.17 32.97 7.20
CA ALA A 495 16.27 33.60 8.17
C ALA A 495 15.71 32.53 9.13
N GLU A 496 15.28 32.95 10.33
CA GLU A 496 14.56 32.10 11.28
C GLU A 496 13.11 32.58 11.40
N ILE A 497 12.15 31.65 11.28
CA ILE A 497 10.72 31.95 11.34
C ILE A 497 9.99 31.14 12.41
N SER A 498 8.90 31.68 12.94
CA SER A 498 7.96 30.95 13.79
C SER A 498 7.16 29.90 12.99
N ILE A 499 6.52 28.96 13.70
CA ILE A 499 5.65 27.94 13.11
C ILE A 499 4.22 28.21 13.61
N PRO A 500 3.36 28.89 12.83
CA PRO A 500 1.96 29.06 13.21
C PRO A 500 1.21 27.72 13.06
N ALA A 501 0.01 27.64 13.64
CA ALA A 501 -0.89 26.52 13.41
C ALA A 501 -1.14 26.30 11.90
N PRO A 502 -0.79 25.13 11.33
CA PRO A 502 -1.03 24.85 9.92
C PRO A 502 -2.54 24.81 9.62
N VAL A 503 -2.94 25.40 8.50
CA VAL A 503 -4.33 25.44 8.06
C VAL A 503 -4.51 24.47 6.90
N GLU A 504 -5.48 23.55 7.01
CA GLU A 504 -5.89 22.69 5.89
C GLU A 504 -6.73 23.50 4.88
N SER A 505 -6.05 24.29 4.03
CA SER A 505 -6.68 25.01 2.92
C SER A 505 -5.84 24.96 1.65
N GLY A 506 -6.52 24.96 0.49
CA GLY A 506 -5.93 25.20 -0.82
C GLY A 506 -5.95 26.67 -1.24
N SER A 507 -6.23 27.60 -0.33
CA SER A 507 -6.26 29.04 -0.58
C SER A 507 -5.19 29.75 0.25
N LEU A 508 -4.21 30.37 -0.42
CA LEU A 508 -3.15 31.16 0.22
C LEU A 508 -3.70 32.24 1.16
N SER A 509 -4.84 32.86 0.83
CA SER A 509 -5.46 33.88 1.69
C SER A 509 -6.14 33.34 2.95
N GLU A 510 -6.27 32.02 3.09
CA GLU A 510 -6.78 31.35 4.29
C GLU A 510 -5.66 30.73 5.14
N LEU A 511 -4.42 30.70 4.64
CA LEU A 511 -3.27 30.20 5.39
C LEU A 511 -2.74 31.28 6.35
N ASP A 512 -2.48 30.87 7.59
CA ASP A 512 -1.73 31.72 8.52
C ASP A 512 -0.29 31.94 8.00
N GLN A 513 0.28 33.09 8.36
CA GLN A 513 1.61 33.49 7.93
C GLN A 513 2.56 33.46 9.13
N ALA A 514 3.70 32.80 8.98
CA ALA A 514 4.77 32.83 9.97
C ALA A 514 5.35 34.24 10.14
N GLU A 515 6.01 34.48 11.27
CA GLU A 515 6.70 35.73 11.59
C GLU A 515 8.23 35.52 11.61
N PHE A 516 9.01 36.57 11.33
CA PHE A 516 10.46 36.50 11.50
C PHE A 516 10.84 36.51 12.99
N LEU A 517 11.53 35.49 13.44
CA LEU A 517 12.27 35.48 14.72
C LEU A 517 13.66 36.08 14.54
N GLN A 518 14.30 35.81 13.39
CA GLN A 518 15.50 36.48 12.90
C GLN A 518 15.34 36.75 11.40
N GLU A 519 15.56 38.00 10.98
CA GLU A 519 15.51 38.38 9.55
C GLU A 519 16.66 37.76 8.74
N PHE A 520 16.64 37.91 7.40
CA PHE A 520 17.67 37.40 6.51
C PHE A 520 19.08 37.91 6.84
N HIS A 521 20.04 36.98 6.93
CA HIS A 521 21.47 37.25 7.13
C HIS A 521 22.33 36.41 6.18
N ASP A 522 23.37 37.04 5.61
CA ASP A 522 24.43 36.37 4.89
C ASP A 522 25.41 35.67 5.86
N VAL A 523 25.01 34.50 6.35
CA VAL A 523 25.81 33.69 7.29
C VAL A 523 27.09 33.14 6.67
N ALA A 524 27.17 33.09 5.34
CA ALA A 524 28.30 32.60 4.56
C ALA A 524 29.16 33.75 3.98
N ALA A 525 28.99 34.99 4.46
CA ALA A 525 29.66 36.17 3.92
C ALA A 525 31.19 36.00 3.81
N GLY A 526 31.71 36.04 2.59
CA GLY A 526 33.14 35.87 2.29
C GLY A 526 33.62 34.41 2.17
N TYR A 527 32.73 33.44 2.32
CA TYR A 527 32.94 32.02 2.05
C TYR A 527 32.30 31.63 0.70
N PHE A 528 32.68 30.46 0.17
CA PHE A 528 32.16 29.89 -1.08
C PHE A 528 32.15 30.87 -2.27
N THR A 529 33.08 31.82 -2.32
CA THR A 529 33.12 32.88 -3.36
C THR A 529 33.56 32.40 -4.73
N ALA A 530 34.06 31.16 -4.85
CA ALA A 530 34.36 30.51 -6.13
C ALA A 530 33.18 29.66 -6.66
N LEU A 531 32.06 29.59 -5.91
CA LEU A 531 30.86 28.86 -6.31
C LEU A 531 29.82 29.87 -6.82
N GLU A 532 29.96 30.22 -8.10
CA GLU A 532 29.19 31.25 -8.81
C GLU A 532 28.22 30.66 -9.85
N GLU A 533 27.79 29.41 -9.69
CA GLU A 533 26.76 28.76 -10.53
C GLU A 533 25.52 28.43 -9.67
N ILE A 534 24.46 27.79 -10.21
CA ILE A 534 23.23 27.45 -9.46
C ILE A 534 23.60 26.69 -8.17
N PRO A 535 23.34 27.25 -6.98
CA PRO A 535 23.82 26.68 -5.73
C PRO A 535 23.08 25.37 -5.39
N ARG A 536 23.76 24.49 -4.65
CA ARG A 536 23.14 23.36 -3.95
C ARG A 536 23.50 23.48 -2.49
N ILE A 537 22.49 23.49 -1.61
CA ILE A 537 22.66 23.87 -0.20
C ILE A 537 21.88 22.89 0.66
N GLY A 538 22.55 22.30 1.64
CA GLY A 538 21.90 21.62 2.76
C GLY A 538 22.21 22.36 4.06
N ILE A 539 21.24 22.42 4.98
CA ILE A 539 21.48 22.87 6.35
C ILE A 539 20.89 21.88 7.35
N GLU A 540 21.53 21.71 8.50
CA GLU A 540 20.95 20.92 9.61
C GLU A 540 21.32 21.48 10.98
N TYR A 541 20.32 21.67 11.85
CA TYR A 541 20.49 22.05 13.23
C TYR A 541 20.88 20.82 14.07
N LEU A 542 21.92 20.95 14.88
CA LEU A 542 22.33 19.92 15.82
C LEU A 542 22.78 20.53 17.15
N ASP A 543 22.11 20.15 18.24
CA ASP A 543 22.55 20.47 19.62
C ASP A 543 23.31 19.28 20.22
N ALA A 544 24.52 19.07 19.72
CA ALA A 544 25.38 18.00 20.21
C ALA A 544 26.03 18.39 21.55
N PRO A 545 26.09 17.48 22.56
CA PRO A 545 26.67 17.78 23.88
C PRO A 545 28.12 18.30 23.87
N ALA A 546 28.87 18.05 22.80
CA ALA A 546 30.25 18.52 22.64
C ALA A 546 30.34 19.98 22.13
N THR A 547 29.43 20.43 21.25
CA THR A 547 29.49 21.72 20.55
C THR A 547 28.44 22.73 21.05
N GLY A 548 27.42 22.25 21.75
CA GLY A 548 26.14 22.97 21.88
C GLY A 548 25.46 23.12 20.51
N PRO A 549 24.46 24.01 20.40
CA PRO A 549 23.66 24.14 19.19
C PRO A 549 24.47 24.78 18.07
N LYS A 550 24.42 24.15 16.90
CA LYS A 550 25.06 24.57 15.64
C LYS A 550 24.10 24.34 14.49
N ILE A 551 24.24 25.11 13.42
CA ILE A 551 23.66 24.81 12.12
C ILE A 551 24.80 24.40 11.21
N HIS A 552 24.80 23.15 10.80
CA HIS A 552 25.70 22.60 9.78
C HIS A 552 25.26 23.07 8.41
N LEU A 553 26.22 23.26 7.51
CA LEU A 553 26.02 23.80 6.17
C LEU A 553 26.80 22.96 5.17
N ALA A 554 26.17 22.57 4.06
CA ALA A 554 26.82 22.04 2.88
C ALA A 554 26.56 23.00 1.72
N TRP A 555 27.58 23.31 0.92
CA TRP A 555 27.48 24.22 -0.22
C TRP A 555 28.16 23.65 -1.46
N GLY A 556 27.44 23.63 -2.56
CA GLY A 556 27.87 23.19 -3.87
C GLY A 556 27.31 24.05 -4.99
N GLN A 557 27.48 23.56 -6.21
CA GLN A 557 26.76 24.07 -7.38
C GLN A 557 26.35 22.93 -8.32
N HIS A 558 25.53 23.22 -9.34
CA HIS A 558 25.01 22.20 -10.24
C HIS A 558 26.10 21.64 -11.17
N PHE A 559 26.95 22.47 -11.78
CA PHE A 559 28.16 22.07 -12.53
C PHE A 559 29.46 22.40 -11.78
N GLN A 560 30.20 21.38 -11.34
CA GLN A 560 31.34 21.52 -10.41
C GLN A 560 32.60 20.75 -10.86
N ASP A 561 32.80 20.63 -12.18
CA ASP A 561 33.91 19.88 -12.80
C ASP A 561 35.23 20.66 -12.87
N ASP A 562 35.20 21.99 -12.74
CA ASP A 562 36.41 22.82 -12.78
C ASP A 562 37.14 22.78 -11.42
N ILE A 563 38.46 22.56 -11.47
CA ILE A 563 39.33 22.47 -10.29
C ILE A 563 39.29 23.72 -9.39
N THR A 564 38.91 24.88 -9.91
CA THR A 564 38.70 26.12 -9.14
C THR A 564 37.40 26.10 -8.31
N THR A 565 36.45 25.25 -8.70
CA THR A 565 35.16 25.02 -8.02
C THR A 565 35.17 23.76 -7.14
N THR A 566 36.20 22.91 -7.26
CA THR A 566 36.46 21.75 -6.38
C THR A 566 37.04 22.19 -5.02
N ILE A 567 36.26 22.96 -4.26
CA ILE A 567 36.64 23.49 -2.94
C ILE A 567 35.94 22.74 -1.79
N ALA A 568 36.45 22.93 -0.58
CA ALA A 568 35.85 22.41 0.63
C ALA A 568 34.45 23.00 0.84
N SER A 569 33.44 22.13 0.93
CA SER A 569 32.01 22.45 0.78
C SER A 569 31.22 22.53 2.09
N HIS A 570 31.74 21.97 3.20
CA HIS A 570 30.98 21.83 4.44
C HIS A 570 31.47 22.78 5.53
N ALA A 571 30.56 23.36 6.31
CA ALA A 571 30.86 24.26 7.42
C ALA A 571 29.86 24.09 8.57
N TRP A 572 29.99 24.88 9.64
CA TRP A 572 28.91 25.13 10.58
C TRP A 572 28.88 26.60 10.99
N PHE A 573 27.74 27.06 11.54
CA PHE A 573 27.57 28.37 12.13
C PHE A 573 26.71 28.32 13.41
N ASP A 574 26.75 29.36 14.22
CA ASP A 574 25.92 29.53 15.41
C ASP A 574 24.48 29.94 15.02
N PRO A 575 23.43 29.44 15.69
CA PRO A 575 22.03 29.78 15.36
C PRO A 575 21.65 31.26 15.52
N ASN A 576 22.50 32.10 16.12
CA ASN A 576 22.32 33.55 16.13
C ASN A 576 22.82 34.13 14.80
N LEU A 577 21.92 34.38 13.87
CA LEU A 577 22.21 34.81 12.51
C LEU A 577 22.93 36.17 12.44
N ALA A 578 22.75 37.02 13.45
CA ALA A 578 23.46 38.30 13.59
C ALA A 578 24.92 38.16 14.05
N ALA A 579 25.31 36.99 14.55
CA ALA A 579 26.68 36.66 14.94
C ALA A 579 26.98 35.18 14.61
N PRO A 580 26.99 34.80 13.31
CA PRO A 580 26.96 33.40 12.89
C PRO A 580 28.28 32.67 13.15
N ASN A 581 29.39 33.38 13.34
CA ASN A 581 30.69 32.82 13.73
C ASN A 581 31.11 31.58 12.91
N LEU A 582 30.85 31.57 11.59
CA LEU A 582 31.05 30.41 10.73
C LEU A 582 32.45 29.79 10.91
N GLN A 583 32.49 28.49 11.18
CA GLN A 583 33.73 27.73 11.39
C GLN A 583 33.94 26.70 10.30
N GLY A 584 35.23 26.48 10.02
CA GLY A 584 35.68 25.48 9.08
C GLY A 584 35.42 25.83 7.61
N THR A 585 35.91 24.93 6.77
CA THR A 585 35.41 24.59 5.45
C THR A 585 36.01 23.20 5.20
N TRP A 586 35.20 22.16 5.01
CA TRP A 586 35.66 20.77 5.02
C TRP A 586 35.25 20.01 3.77
N PHE A 587 36.04 18.99 3.43
CA PHE A 587 35.68 17.95 2.49
C PHE A 587 35.13 16.74 3.25
N ILE A 588 34.25 15.97 2.61
CA ILE A 588 33.77 14.67 3.11
C ILE A 588 34.63 13.60 2.45
N GLY A 589 35.55 13.00 3.21
CA GLY A 589 36.54 12.06 2.68
C GLY A 589 37.21 12.56 1.41
N ASN A 590 37.26 11.70 0.39
CA ASN A 590 37.66 12.07 -0.98
C ASN A 590 36.48 11.95 -1.96
N GLN A 591 35.25 12.18 -1.48
CA GLN A 591 34.04 12.03 -2.27
C GLN A 591 33.89 13.15 -3.31
N SER A 592 33.22 12.85 -4.42
CA SER A 592 32.84 13.88 -5.40
C SER A 592 31.82 14.84 -4.79
N LEU A 593 31.94 16.11 -5.15
CA LEU A 593 31.01 17.15 -4.68
C LEU A 593 29.59 16.94 -5.25
N TYR A 594 29.42 16.21 -6.35
CA TYR A 594 28.10 15.77 -6.82
C TYR A 594 27.38 14.78 -5.91
N ASN A 595 28.07 14.24 -4.89
CA ASN A 595 27.54 13.22 -3.99
C ASN A 595 27.27 13.74 -2.57
N THR A 596 27.55 15.02 -2.25
CA THR A 596 27.67 15.47 -0.85
C THR A 596 27.03 16.82 -0.51
N ASN A 597 26.33 17.52 -1.41
CA ASN A 597 25.89 18.90 -1.15
C ASN A 597 24.46 19.26 -1.59
N GLY A 598 23.56 18.27 -1.67
CA GLY A 598 22.13 18.47 -1.87
C GLY A 598 21.36 18.55 -0.54
N TYR A 599 21.70 17.69 0.44
CA TYR A 599 20.98 17.62 1.72
C TYR A 599 21.87 17.29 2.92
N LEU A 600 21.43 17.73 4.10
CA LEU A 600 21.97 17.41 5.41
C LEU A 600 20.84 16.94 6.34
N PHE A 601 21.10 15.99 7.25
CA PHE A 601 20.19 15.62 8.33
C PHE A 601 20.90 14.91 9.49
N GLU A 602 20.36 14.99 10.70
CA GLU A 602 20.85 14.27 11.88
C GLU A 602 20.63 12.75 11.75
N ILE A 603 21.64 11.99 12.18
CA ILE A 603 21.57 10.54 12.37
C ILE A 603 21.37 10.26 13.88
N PRO A 604 20.37 9.45 14.30
CA PRO A 604 20.12 9.15 15.71
C PRO A 604 21.38 8.67 16.44
N THR A 605 21.71 9.30 17.57
CA THR A 605 23.00 9.10 18.28
C THR A 605 23.33 7.64 18.54
N SER A 606 22.37 6.85 19.03
CA SER A 606 22.55 5.43 19.32
C SER A 606 22.87 4.61 18.06
N TRP A 607 22.28 4.95 16.92
CA TRP A 607 22.55 4.30 15.64
C TRP A 607 23.93 4.70 15.10
N ALA A 608 24.26 5.99 15.18
CA ALA A 608 25.56 6.52 14.76
C ALA A 608 26.72 5.92 15.57
N ASP A 609 26.56 5.78 16.89
CA ASP A 609 27.55 5.16 17.79
C ASP A 609 27.77 3.67 17.46
N GLU A 610 26.70 2.92 17.17
CA GLU A 610 26.79 1.48 16.90
C GLU A 610 27.27 1.18 15.48
N HIS A 611 26.88 1.97 14.48
CA HIS A 611 27.01 1.61 13.06
C HIS A 611 27.83 2.59 12.21
N ALA A 612 28.04 3.83 12.67
CA ALA A 612 28.77 4.87 11.93
C ALA A 612 29.89 5.55 12.75
N ALA A 613 30.47 4.85 13.73
CA ALA A 613 31.60 5.33 14.53
C ALA A 613 31.40 6.70 15.24
N GLY A 614 30.15 7.02 15.59
CA GLY A 614 29.79 8.32 16.18
C GLY A 614 29.80 9.46 15.17
N HIS A 615 29.48 9.18 13.90
CA HIS A 615 29.20 10.17 12.85
C HIS A 615 27.71 10.53 12.86
N TYR A 616 27.37 11.65 13.49
CA TYR A 616 25.98 12.03 13.81
C TYR A 616 25.26 12.85 12.73
N LEU A 617 25.93 13.19 11.62
CA LEU A 617 25.34 13.96 10.52
C LEU A 617 25.41 13.15 9.24
N GLY A 618 24.29 12.98 8.57
CA GLY A 618 24.21 12.51 7.19
C GLY A 618 24.37 13.69 6.22
N THR A 619 25.21 13.51 5.21
CA THR A 619 25.33 14.44 4.08
C THR A 619 25.28 13.68 2.77
N GLY A 620 24.68 14.28 1.75
CA GLY A 620 24.48 13.61 0.48
C GLY A 620 23.97 14.52 -0.62
N ARG A 621 23.74 13.93 -1.78
CA ARG A 621 23.09 14.56 -2.93
C ARG A 621 22.50 13.50 -3.84
N TYR A 622 21.39 13.83 -4.48
CA TYR A 622 20.92 13.16 -5.67
C TYR A 622 21.10 14.14 -6.82
N ARG A 623 21.83 13.78 -7.86
CA ARG A 623 21.95 14.62 -9.06
C ARG A 623 21.22 13.97 -10.23
N ASP A 624 20.49 14.80 -10.95
CA ASP A 624 19.91 14.48 -12.25
C ASP A 624 20.97 13.93 -13.22
N GLY A 625 20.51 13.15 -14.19
CA GLY A 625 21.38 12.45 -15.12
C GLY A 625 22.18 11.29 -14.50
N GLY A 626 22.19 11.11 -13.18
CA GLY A 626 22.94 10.05 -12.49
C GLY A 626 24.44 10.34 -12.36
N TRP A 627 24.85 11.60 -12.57
CA TRP A 627 26.25 12.02 -12.43
C TRP A 627 26.60 12.00 -10.93
N GLY A 628 27.75 11.44 -10.59
CA GLY A 628 28.09 11.07 -9.21
C GLY A 628 27.40 9.78 -8.72
N SER A 629 26.08 9.61 -8.93
CA SER A 629 25.35 8.40 -8.52
C SER A 629 23.95 8.27 -9.15
N MET A 630 23.59 7.07 -9.63
CA MET A 630 22.25 6.70 -10.11
C MET A 630 21.30 6.35 -8.94
N GLY A 631 21.18 7.26 -7.98
CA GLY A 631 20.44 7.11 -6.73
C GLY A 631 20.94 8.09 -5.67
N PRO A 632 20.32 8.16 -4.48
CA PRO A 632 20.80 9.03 -3.41
C PRO A 632 22.17 8.56 -2.90
N ALA A 633 23.17 9.45 -2.91
CA ALA A 633 24.42 9.23 -2.20
C ALA A 633 24.30 9.73 -0.75
N LEU A 634 24.80 8.98 0.22
CA LEU A 634 24.73 9.33 1.64
C LEU A 634 25.99 8.90 2.40
N PHE A 635 26.58 9.85 3.12
CA PHE A 635 27.75 9.67 3.96
C PHE A 635 27.48 10.22 5.37
N ALA A 636 27.77 9.44 6.40
CA ALA A 636 27.78 9.94 7.77
C ALA A 636 29.14 10.58 8.07
N TYR A 637 29.17 11.75 8.70
CA TYR A 637 30.40 12.44 9.11
C TYR A 637 30.29 13.10 10.50
N ARG A 638 31.43 13.56 11.04
CA ARG A 638 31.47 14.42 12.23
C ARG A 638 32.55 15.52 12.10
N PRO A 639 32.19 16.82 12.12
CA PRO A 639 33.14 17.91 11.92
C PRO A 639 33.98 18.31 13.14
N TRP A 640 33.79 17.71 14.32
CA TRP A 640 34.60 17.99 15.52
C TRP A 640 35.51 16.81 15.93
N ILE A 641 36.70 17.17 16.41
CA ILE A 641 37.83 16.23 16.60
C ILE A 641 38.03 15.74 18.04
N ASP A 642 37.35 16.35 19.03
CA ASP A 642 37.48 15.98 20.44
C ASP A 642 36.17 16.13 21.22
N ILE A 643 36.17 15.69 22.49
CA ILE A 643 35.01 15.75 23.39
C ILE A 643 34.62 17.18 23.81
N SER A 644 35.45 18.18 23.51
CA SER A 644 35.17 19.60 23.78
C SER A 644 34.55 20.31 22.56
N GLY A 645 34.21 19.57 21.50
CA GLY A 645 33.59 20.12 20.30
C GLY A 645 34.53 20.95 19.42
N THR A 646 35.86 20.81 19.57
CA THR A 646 36.81 21.56 18.76
C THR A 646 36.58 21.27 17.26
N PRO A 647 36.33 22.29 16.41
CA PRO A 647 36.18 22.09 14.96
C PRO A 647 37.47 21.55 14.34
N ALA A 648 37.33 20.66 13.35
CA ALA A 648 38.44 20.32 12.48
C ALA A 648 38.96 21.59 11.75
N PRO A 649 40.26 21.71 11.46
CA PRO A 649 40.80 22.82 10.67
C PRO A 649 40.15 22.94 9.28
N SER A 650 40.02 24.16 8.75
CA SER A 650 39.60 24.36 7.36
C SER A 650 40.54 23.65 6.38
N GLY A 651 39.98 23.09 5.31
CA GLY A 651 40.66 22.22 4.36
C GLY A 651 40.80 20.75 4.80
N THR A 652 40.31 20.37 5.98
CA THR A 652 40.33 18.96 6.41
C THR A 652 39.38 18.13 5.56
N HIS A 653 39.87 16.98 5.10
CA HIS A 653 39.05 15.87 4.61
C HIS A 653 38.60 15.07 5.84
N LEU A 654 37.34 15.24 6.23
CA LEU A 654 36.76 14.58 7.39
C LEU A 654 36.62 13.09 7.11
N GLU A 655 36.83 12.26 8.13
CA GLU A 655 36.51 10.84 8.06
C GLU A 655 34.99 10.67 7.88
N GLU A 656 34.60 9.77 6.98
CA GLU A 656 33.22 9.48 6.65
C GLU A 656 32.87 7.99 6.78
N THR A 657 31.59 7.69 6.96
CA THR A 657 31.04 6.34 6.77
C THR A 657 30.06 6.38 5.61
N MET A 658 30.43 5.74 4.49
CA MET A 658 29.57 5.61 3.32
C MET A 658 28.37 4.71 3.66
N LEU A 659 27.16 5.28 3.59
CA LEU A 659 25.90 4.58 3.87
C LEU A 659 25.21 4.14 2.58
N LEU A 660 25.13 5.05 1.59
CA LEU A 660 24.57 4.78 0.27
C LEU A 660 25.49 5.36 -0.81
N LEU A 661 25.82 4.54 -1.82
CA LEU A 661 26.47 4.99 -3.05
C LEU A 661 26.12 4.01 -4.17
N TYR A 662 25.42 4.51 -5.18
CA TYR A 662 25.06 3.80 -6.40
C TYR A 662 26.09 4.10 -7.50
N GLU A 663 26.08 3.31 -8.58
CA GLU A 663 26.98 3.54 -9.73
C GLU A 663 26.75 4.90 -10.39
N SER A 664 27.79 5.52 -10.95
CA SER A 664 27.67 6.80 -11.68
C SER A 664 27.47 6.59 -13.18
N SER A 665 26.65 7.44 -13.81
CA SER A 665 26.54 7.53 -15.27
C SER A 665 27.86 7.94 -15.96
N GLU A 666 28.79 8.55 -15.21
CA GLU A 666 30.13 8.90 -15.69
C GLU A 666 31.02 7.65 -15.88
N ASN A 667 30.69 6.55 -15.20
CA ASN A 667 31.39 5.28 -15.29
C ASN A 667 30.76 4.32 -16.32
N THR A 668 29.45 4.43 -16.56
CA THR A 668 28.69 3.54 -17.45
C THR A 668 27.41 4.19 -18.00
N GLU A 669 27.11 3.93 -19.27
CA GLU A 669 25.85 4.36 -19.91
C GLU A 669 24.67 3.42 -19.62
N ASN A 670 24.92 2.27 -18.96
CA ASN A 670 23.89 1.32 -18.57
C ASN A 670 23.25 1.74 -17.24
N ILE A 671 21.92 1.60 -17.13
CA ILE A 671 21.24 1.69 -15.84
C ILE A 671 21.45 0.37 -15.10
N GLU A 672 22.50 0.33 -14.28
CA GLU A 672 22.92 -0.84 -13.50
C GLU A 672 23.46 -0.39 -12.14
N ARG A 673 23.32 -1.22 -11.08
CA ARG A 673 23.72 -0.86 -9.70
C ARG A 673 23.13 0.49 -9.23
N CYS A 674 21.94 0.82 -9.72
CA CYS A 674 21.18 2.03 -9.43
C CYS A 674 20.12 1.79 -8.34
N LEU A 675 19.42 2.85 -7.94
CA LEU A 675 18.18 2.77 -7.19
C LEU A 675 17.13 1.95 -7.97
N ASP A 676 16.29 1.19 -7.26
CA ASP A 676 15.22 0.42 -7.91
C ASP A 676 14.11 1.35 -8.44
N GLY A 677 13.86 1.31 -9.76
CA GLY A 677 12.98 2.28 -10.43
C GLY A 677 13.62 3.64 -10.72
N TYR A 678 14.94 3.76 -10.63
CA TYR A 678 15.73 4.91 -11.07
C TYR A 678 15.35 5.37 -12.49
N GLN A 679 15.20 6.68 -12.67
CA GLN A 679 15.21 7.33 -13.99
C GLN A 679 16.16 8.54 -13.95
N HIS A 680 16.77 8.90 -15.09
CA HIS A 680 17.69 10.04 -15.14
C HIS A 680 17.11 11.41 -14.72
N PRO A 681 15.82 11.77 -14.93
CA PRO A 681 15.27 13.05 -14.46
C PRO A 681 14.79 13.03 -13.00
N ASP A 682 15.13 12.00 -12.22
CA ASP A 682 14.88 12.01 -10.78
C ASP A 682 15.75 13.11 -10.13
N GLU A 683 15.15 13.98 -9.31
CA GLU A 683 15.81 15.13 -8.65
C GLU A 683 15.41 15.15 -7.16
N TRP A 684 16.29 14.72 -6.25
CA TRP A 684 16.00 14.66 -4.80
C TRP A 684 16.91 15.59 -3.99
N GLU A 685 16.32 16.64 -3.42
CA GLU A 685 17.01 17.72 -2.70
C GLU A 685 16.73 17.71 -1.18
N GLY A 686 15.79 16.90 -0.71
CA GLY A 686 15.49 16.74 0.72
C GLY A 686 15.93 15.38 1.27
N GLY A 687 16.35 15.35 2.53
CA GLY A 687 16.64 14.12 3.26
C GLY A 687 16.35 14.25 4.76
N ALA A 688 15.88 13.20 5.42
CA ALA A 688 15.63 13.19 6.87
C ALA A 688 15.70 11.77 7.46
N TRP A 689 16.21 11.64 8.68
CA TRP A 689 16.10 10.40 9.47
C TRP A 689 14.91 10.47 10.42
N ILE A 690 13.80 9.85 10.02
CA ILE A 690 12.55 9.78 10.78
C ILE A 690 12.69 8.73 11.89
N THR A 691 12.27 9.10 13.10
CA THR A 691 12.11 8.21 14.26
C THR A 691 10.88 8.67 15.02
N THR A 692 9.94 7.76 15.26
CA THR A 692 8.62 8.07 15.84
C THR A 692 8.53 7.66 17.32
N GLY A 693 7.63 8.29 18.07
CA GLY A 693 7.28 7.85 19.43
C GLY A 693 6.72 6.42 19.52
N SER A 694 6.20 5.85 18.41
CA SER A 694 5.78 4.46 18.30
C SER A 694 6.93 3.47 18.07
N GLY A 695 8.17 3.97 17.90
CA GLY A 695 9.38 3.17 17.69
C GLY A 695 9.65 2.81 16.22
N LYS A 696 8.87 3.33 15.27
CA LYS A 696 9.17 3.21 13.83
C LYS A 696 10.32 4.14 13.43
N SER A 697 11.10 3.76 12.41
CA SER A 697 12.13 4.60 11.81
C SER A 697 12.21 4.41 10.28
N ALA A 698 12.66 5.45 9.56
CA ALA A 698 13.01 5.40 8.14
C ALA A 698 14.02 6.50 7.81
N VAL A 699 14.88 6.27 6.81
CA VAL A 699 15.55 7.36 6.10
C VAL A 699 14.65 7.74 4.92
N LEU A 700 14.19 8.99 4.90
CA LEU A 700 13.34 9.54 3.84
C LEU A 700 14.19 10.46 2.97
N PHE A 701 14.01 10.36 1.65
CA PHE A 701 14.46 11.37 0.69
C PHE A 701 13.23 11.99 0.01
N ALA A 702 13.30 13.28 -0.28
CA ALA A 702 12.21 14.04 -0.88
C ALA A 702 12.67 14.73 -2.17
N GLY A 703 11.80 14.75 -3.18
CA GLY A 703 12.14 15.24 -4.50
C GLY A 703 11.10 14.97 -5.56
N THR A 704 11.48 15.27 -6.81
CA THR A 704 10.72 14.95 -8.01
C THR A 704 11.16 13.59 -8.54
N LYS A 705 10.18 12.73 -8.86
CA LYS A 705 10.40 11.40 -9.44
C LYS A 705 9.90 11.41 -10.89
N GLY A 706 10.72 10.94 -11.83
CA GLY A 706 10.27 10.52 -13.15
C GLY A 706 9.39 9.28 -13.02
N THR A 707 8.11 9.42 -13.35
CA THR A 707 7.10 8.36 -13.30
C THR A 707 6.64 7.90 -14.69
N GLY A 708 7.11 8.57 -15.74
CA GLY A 708 6.68 8.31 -17.11
C GLY A 708 7.20 6.96 -17.63
N ALA A 709 6.48 6.40 -18.60
CA ALA A 709 6.99 5.30 -19.43
C ALA A 709 8.19 5.73 -20.30
N LYS A 710 8.48 7.03 -20.35
CA LYS A 710 9.58 7.67 -21.08
C LYS A 710 10.14 8.83 -20.24
N TYR A 711 11.39 9.19 -20.51
CA TYR A 711 12.04 10.41 -20.01
C TYR A 711 13.03 10.96 -21.04
N TRP A 712 13.23 12.28 -21.06
CA TRP A 712 14.07 12.97 -22.03
C TRP A 712 14.77 14.18 -21.43
N TYR A 713 15.80 14.67 -22.12
CA TYR A 713 16.46 15.95 -21.81
C TYR A 713 15.98 17.03 -22.78
N GLY A 714 15.35 18.08 -22.26
CA GLY A 714 14.76 19.14 -23.06
C GLY A 714 13.57 19.81 -22.36
N PHE A 715 12.52 20.09 -23.12
CA PHE A 715 11.37 20.90 -22.69
C PHE A 715 10.13 20.07 -22.38
N THR A 716 9.20 20.72 -21.69
CA THR A 716 7.77 20.37 -21.69
C THR A 716 7.27 20.27 -23.13
N ASN A 717 6.71 19.12 -23.55
CA ASN A 717 6.05 19.08 -24.85
C ASN A 717 4.65 19.70 -24.72
N PRO A 718 4.29 20.74 -25.52
CA PRO A 718 3.00 21.43 -25.40
C PRO A 718 1.80 20.54 -25.74
N ASP A 719 2.02 19.46 -26.48
CA ASP A 719 0.97 18.57 -26.96
C ASP A 719 0.69 17.39 -25.99
N GLY A 720 1.52 17.13 -24.95
CA GLY A 720 1.30 16.04 -23.97
C GLY A 720 2.51 15.64 -23.08
N PRO A 721 2.30 15.03 -21.89
CA PRO A 721 3.34 14.67 -20.91
C PRO A 721 4.11 13.37 -21.16
N GLU A 722 3.81 12.64 -22.22
CA GLU A 722 4.43 11.37 -22.61
C GLU A 722 5.29 11.49 -23.88
N TYR A 723 5.45 12.72 -24.40
CA TYR A 723 6.24 12.98 -25.60
C TYR A 723 7.59 13.63 -25.26
N PRO A 724 8.68 13.16 -25.87
CA PRO A 724 9.90 13.95 -25.89
C PRO A 724 9.69 15.30 -26.60
N CYS A 725 10.16 16.38 -25.97
CA CYS A 725 10.51 17.62 -26.67
C CYS A 725 11.99 17.90 -26.38
N VAL A 726 12.83 17.76 -27.40
CA VAL A 726 14.31 17.73 -27.27
C VAL A 726 14.93 18.69 -28.28
N TYR A 727 16.12 19.22 -27.98
CA TYR A 727 16.89 19.96 -28.97
C TYR A 727 17.33 19.02 -30.09
N GLN A 728 16.95 19.30 -31.34
CA GLN A 728 17.32 18.46 -32.49
C GLN A 728 18.84 18.39 -32.73
N GLU A 729 19.57 19.41 -32.26
CA GLU A 729 21.04 19.49 -32.37
C GLU A 729 21.73 18.47 -31.43
N ASP A 730 21.11 18.15 -30.29
CA ASP A 730 21.65 17.23 -29.27
C ASP A 730 21.38 15.74 -29.59
N VAL A 731 20.39 15.45 -30.44
CA VAL A 731 20.00 14.09 -30.87
C VAL A 731 21.17 13.33 -31.52
N GLU A 732 22.11 14.04 -32.14
CA GLU A 732 23.31 13.46 -32.77
C GLU A 732 24.50 13.32 -31.80
N GLU A 733 24.45 13.95 -30.62
CA GLU A 733 25.55 13.90 -29.63
C GLU A 733 25.32 12.85 -28.53
N TYR A 734 24.09 12.65 -28.06
CA TYR A 734 23.76 11.65 -27.02
C TYR A 734 22.29 11.17 -27.09
N THR A 735 21.94 10.13 -26.31
CA THR A 735 20.57 9.58 -26.29
C THR A 735 19.62 10.48 -25.51
N VAL A 736 18.93 11.39 -26.22
CA VAL A 736 18.07 12.43 -25.62
C VAL A 736 16.70 11.96 -25.12
N CYS A 737 16.20 10.78 -25.51
CA CYS A 737 14.95 10.19 -25.00
C CYS A 737 15.13 8.68 -24.75
N ARG A 738 14.63 8.20 -23.62
CA ARG A 738 14.61 6.78 -23.24
C ARG A 738 13.24 6.35 -22.70
N LEU A 739 12.92 5.06 -22.87
CA LEU A 739 11.85 4.36 -22.19
C LEU A 739 12.22 4.10 -20.72
N ALA A 740 11.24 3.73 -19.89
CA ALA A 740 11.43 3.44 -18.47
C ALA A 740 12.38 2.26 -18.16
N ASP A 741 12.75 1.44 -19.15
CA ASP A 741 13.76 0.38 -19.04
C ASP A 741 15.18 0.84 -19.48
N GLY A 742 15.33 2.11 -19.86
CA GLY A 742 16.59 2.71 -20.31
C GLY A 742 16.85 2.65 -21.82
N THR A 743 16.01 1.98 -22.62
CA THR A 743 16.18 1.85 -24.08
C THR A 743 15.71 3.11 -24.84
N PRO A 744 16.21 3.44 -26.05
CA PRO A 744 15.80 4.65 -26.77
C PRO A 744 14.34 4.65 -27.28
N CYS A 745 13.73 5.83 -27.34
CA CYS A 745 12.33 6.03 -27.78
C CYS A 745 12.09 5.81 -29.30
N PRO A 746 10.95 5.20 -29.73
CA PRO A 746 10.52 5.15 -31.13
C PRO A 746 10.12 6.52 -31.72
N ALA A 747 10.08 6.63 -33.05
CA ALA A 747 9.91 7.90 -33.75
C ALA A 747 8.44 8.31 -34.00
N GLU A 748 7.49 7.39 -33.79
CA GLU A 748 6.07 7.54 -34.11
C GLU A 748 5.14 7.85 -32.91
N ASP A 749 5.68 7.91 -31.69
CA ASP A 749 4.87 7.90 -30.45
C ASP A 749 4.57 9.29 -29.84
N LEU A 750 3.63 10.04 -30.43
CA LEU A 750 3.10 11.32 -29.89
C LEU A 750 1.52 11.26 -29.85
N LEU A 751 0.81 11.51 -28.72
CA LEU A 751 -0.70 11.46 -28.51
C LEU A 751 -1.35 11.04 -27.10
N ASP A 752 -1.23 11.75 -25.93
CA ASP A 752 -2.11 11.65 -24.68
C ASP A 752 -2.08 12.93 -23.70
N GLU A 753 -2.66 12.94 -22.47
CA GLU A 753 -3.01 14.16 -21.65
C GLU A 753 -2.96 14.17 -20.04
N TYR A 754 -2.49 15.28 -19.42
CA TYR A 754 -2.91 16.05 -18.17
C TYR A 754 -2.73 15.76 -16.62
N LEU A 755 -2.37 16.86 -15.90
CA LEU A 755 -2.78 17.47 -14.58
C LEU A 755 -2.40 18.99 -14.67
N PHE A 756 -2.31 19.80 -13.58
CA PHE A 756 -2.22 21.30 -13.56
C PHE A 756 -1.53 21.90 -12.30
N LEU A 757 -1.10 23.18 -12.17
CA LEU A 757 -0.71 24.29 -13.08
C LEU A 757 0.10 25.35 -12.29
N ASN A 758 1.10 25.99 -12.91
CA ASN A 758 1.80 27.20 -12.42
C ASN A 758 0.80 28.38 -12.33
N PRO A 759 0.27 28.75 -11.14
CA PRO A 759 -0.96 29.54 -11.07
C PRO A 759 -0.74 31.05 -11.28
N ALA A 760 0.50 31.52 -11.12
CA ALA A 760 0.91 32.90 -11.36
C ALA A 760 1.53 33.11 -12.75
N GLY A 761 1.75 32.04 -13.54
CA GLY A 761 2.34 32.10 -14.87
C GLY A 761 3.81 32.55 -14.89
N ILE A 762 4.55 32.31 -13.81
CA ILE A 762 5.96 32.72 -13.68
C ILE A 762 6.83 31.72 -14.46
N GLU A 763 7.50 32.18 -15.52
CA GLU A 763 8.45 31.35 -16.29
C GLU A 763 7.88 30.00 -16.78
N GLU A 764 6.64 30.02 -17.29
CA GLU A 764 5.93 28.83 -17.82
C GLU A 764 6.78 27.99 -18.80
N ASP A 765 7.58 28.67 -19.62
CA ASP A 765 8.49 28.09 -20.62
C ASP A 765 9.59 27.18 -19.99
N THR A 766 9.98 27.46 -18.74
CA THR A 766 11.12 26.83 -18.03
C THR A 766 10.66 25.92 -16.90
N LEU A 767 9.68 26.37 -16.10
CA LEU A 767 9.13 25.61 -14.98
C LEU A 767 8.10 24.56 -15.42
N GLY A 768 7.56 24.71 -16.63
CA GLY A 768 6.50 23.86 -17.16
C GLY A 768 5.10 24.25 -16.67
N THR A 769 4.10 23.73 -17.36
CA THR A 769 2.69 23.83 -16.99
C THR A 769 2.09 22.42 -16.96
N GLY A 770 0.98 22.27 -16.24
CA GLY A 770 0.28 20.98 -16.22
C GLY A 770 0.77 20.00 -15.15
N VAL A 771 0.78 18.70 -15.52
CA VAL A 771 1.46 17.57 -14.83
C VAL A 771 2.97 17.80 -14.76
N GLN A 772 3.51 18.36 -15.85
CA GLN A 772 4.93 18.53 -16.07
C GLN A 772 5.37 19.81 -15.35
N ARG A 773 6.08 19.66 -14.22
CA ARG A 773 6.78 20.78 -13.60
C ARG A 773 8.18 20.40 -13.15
N LYS A 774 9.12 21.30 -13.40
CA LYS A 774 10.42 21.31 -12.74
C LYS A 774 10.31 22.01 -11.38
N TYR A 775 11.13 21.62 -10.41
CA TYR A 775 11.20 22.25 -9.07
C TYR A 775 9.84 22.36 -8.37
N ARG A 776 9.15 21.23 -8.14
CA ARG A 776 7.82 21.22 -7.48
C ARG A 776 7.91 21.10 -5.96
N ILE A 777 8.88 20.36 -5.44
CA ILE A 777 9.11 20.13 -4.00
C ILE A 777 10.54 20.58 -3.68
N GLY A 778 10.69 21.32 -2.58
CA GLY A 778 11.97 21.82 -2.07
C GLY A 778 12.44 21.06 -0.82
N ALA A 779 13.13 21.76 0.08
CA ALA A 779 13.68 21.15 1.29
C ALA A 779 12.61 20.59 2.25
N VAL A 780 13.05 19.69 3.13
CA VAL A 780 12.25 19.07 4.19
C VAL A 780 12.94 19.22 5.55
N ALA A 781 12.17 19.20 6.63
CA ALA A 781 12.68 19.16 8.00
C ALA A 781 11.80 18.26 8.88
N TYR A 782 12.36 17.70 9.96
CA TYR A 782 11.64 16.78 10.85
C TYR A 782 11.77 17.19 12.33
N ASP A 783 10.64 17.45 12.97
CA ASP A 783 10.54 17.59 14.42
C ASP A 783 10.32 16.22 15.06
N ARG A 784 11.40 15.67 15.62
CA ARG A 784 11.41 14.38 16.33
C ARG A 784 10.68 14.41 17.68
N ASN A 785 10.47 15.59 18.28
CA ASN A 785 9.79 15.69 19.57
C ASN A 785 8.26 15.60 19.42
N ASN A 786 7.71 16.05 18.30
CA ASN A 786 6.27 16.05 18.02
C ASN A 786 5.88 15.18 16.80
N ASP A 787 6.79 14.36 16.28
CA ASP A 787 6.66 13.54 15.07
C ASP A 787 6.15 14.33 13.83
N LEU A 788 6.59 15.57 13.61
CA LEU A 788 6.12 16.41 12.49
C LEU A 788 7.13 16.48 11.34
N LEU A 789 6.69 16.23 10.11
CA LEU A 789 7.45 16.39 8.87
C LEU A 789 6.98 17.66 8.15
N TYR A 790 7.92 18.54 7.81
CA TYR A 790 7.70 19.78 7.07
C TYR A 790 8.27 19.62 5.65
N VAL A 791 7.54 20.05 4.62
CA VAL A 791 7.96 19.99 3.20
C VAL A 791 7.62 21.29 2.49
N LEU A 792 8.56 21.85 1.73
CA LEU A 792 8.30 23.03 0.88
C LEU A 792 7.69 22.63 -0.47
N GLU A 793 6.57 23.24 -0.86
CA GLU A 793 6.14 23.31 -2.28
C GLU A 793 6.71 24.61 -2.87
N LEU A 794 7.56 24.51 -3.90
CA LEU A 794 8.19 25.69 -4.52
C LEU A 794 7.25 26.35 -5.53
N PHE A 795 7.37 27.67 -5.72
CA PHE A 795 6.53 28.46 -6.64
C PHE A 795 5.01 28.32 -6.37
N ALA A 796 4.65 28.22 -5.09
CA ALA A 796 3.28 28.02 -4.61
C ALA A 796 2.57 29.35 -4.27
N ASP A 797 3.31 30.38 -3.85
CA ASP A 797 2.83 31.74 -3.58
C ASP A 797 3.61 32.73 -4.45
N GLU A 798 3.16 32.89 -5.71
CA GLU A 798 3.92 33.51 -6.79
C GLU A 798 5.30 32.84 -6.98
N ALA A 799 6.40 33.55 -6.70
CA ALA A 799 7.75 32.99 -6.73
C ALA A 799 8.21 32.40 -5.38
N LYS A 800 7.41 32.52 -4.31
CA LYS A 800 7.74 31.98 -2.96
C LYS A 800 7.24 30.55 -2.78
N PRO A 801 7.89 29.76 -1.92
CA PRO A 801 7.39 28.47 -1.51
C PRO A 801 6.36 28.56 -0.37
N VAL A 802 5.61 27.47 -0.17
CA VAL A 802 4.67 27.26 0.95
C VAL A 802 5.14 26.04 1.76
N VAL A 803 5.01 26.09 3.09
CA VAL A 803 5.35 24.97 3.97
C VAL A 803 4.11 24.11 4.23
N HIS A 804 4.22 22.83 3.93
CA HIS A 804 3.23 21.79 4.22
C HIS A 804 3.67 20.94 5.42
N VAL A 805 2.73 20.48 6.25
CA VAL A 805 3.02 19.76 7.50
C VAL A 805 2.28 18.43 7.56
N TRP A 806 2.97 17.36 7.96
CA TRP A 806 2.40 16.04 8.26
C TRP A 806 2.80 15.59 9.67
N LYS A 807 1.92 14.84 10.33
CA LYS A 807 2.21 14.06 11.54
C LYS A 807 2.53 12.62 11.14
N VAL A 808 3.64 12.08 11.63
CA VAL A 808 4.05 10.68 11.43
C VAL A 808 3.57 9.83 12.62
N GLN A 809 2.98 8.66 12.38
CA GLN A 809 2.33 7.83 13.43
C GLN A 809 2.75 6.34 13.40
#